data_AF-A0A2D5PAX8-F1
#
_entry.id   AF-A0A2D5PAX8-F1
#
_cell.length_a   1.000
_cell.length_b   1.000
_cell.length_c   1.000
_cell.angle_alpha   90.00
_cell.angle_beta   90.00
_cell.angle_gamma   90.00
#
_symmetry.space_group_name_H-M   'P 1'
#
loop_
_entity.id
_entity.type
_entity.pdbx_description
1 polymer ?
#
loop_
_entity_poly.entity_id
_entity_poly.type
_entity_poly.pdbx_seq_one_letter_code
_entity_poly.pdbx_strand_id
1 'polypeptide(L)'
;MTPSVKSLLLSLAAVVLSAFIPAHATITIVNADGAGEGLNDTTVVSPVGGNTATTIGDQRLNVFNRAAAILNATFDITQPVRVSANFDPLACNSSSATLGSAGPAQYHFLYDSGTSSYTVYPDALGNQLSNTDLDAGTVDINANFNSELGKTGCLDGYGWYLGYDAPTGTLNSLLSVVLHEIMHGMGFLSLLQSNGVTGATYNSDPVYDPYTQLLYDGTQGALLTALNDTQRAAAILNDGNLLWDGAQTNAQLSGFSAGVSGGRMQMYAPASYENGSSVSHFDTDATPNELMEPQYTEFLNTAGLAQYVLADIGWTLNTSNSAPVMTAISDQSLNEDGTLDVTLSASDADGDALTYAITSAATEFGASISGSTLSFSPDANYNGSGTVTVQVSDGVATDSASFTLTINAVNDAPVITAISDQNVDEDGTLSVTLAASDVDGDSLSYSVTSAASEFGASITGNTLSFSPDANYSGSGTVTVEVTDGTATDSASFTLTVNAVNDAPVIAVISNQNLDEDGTLDVTLSATDTENDTLIFSIVSAAADFGASISGTTLSFAPAADYNGSGTVTVQVSDGAAADSTSFTLTVNAVNDAPVMATSTDHSVTEGGTPLAITLTATDSDGDSLTFSLDSYDAALISASLSGTTLTINPDQNASGATTVDVSVSDGNLTANATLNINVLAADNEAPVWDDPAAVTLMAGGTDTITLSASDPDANPLTYSLTSVPAALTAVITDDTLALSADVSASGSYNLGLSVTDGALTDTSTLSVTVLPAFSLTTRSASYQDGDTLSAGLSDLNFALSGGDDELTATLFYNGADASDLLSVSSGNYVLAMPLSGAFAGDYTLSVSDNSGHSATFYLERPLRLNKPVLPLLIVDGSSQTLMIEGAVAASGIGLASSNPALTFADASGNTISTVSAADDADNFNATTVTLMTAATADFSSDVTLSATNVPDTAETLTFSLPKEVQFSVTDISLMPLQDATVSVSDDRFSVWNLSSSATTASDGTATLQMPAETLSVLASADGYQSKTVSVGGAETNMNIQLSESASAFTVSGIVQASGFDFLSEMPVLIIYFTDGSREILEVTSINSTSVRYRWEGDLSVKVPSYLSVNHSASMTVDSIINTEASEQSLNVTLINLNSAAETTTVVVTTTSSSSSSGGAFSWLLLVLLSVVTSRRRRQMR
;
A
#
# COMPACT_ATOMS: atom_id res chain seq x y z
N MET A 1 26.03 -51.28 17.72
CA MET A 1 25.91 -52.70 18.12
C MET A 1 25.94 -53.55 16.84
N THR A 2 26.90 -54.49 16.79
CA THR A 2 27.12 -55.65 15.87
C THR A 2 26.76 -55.59 14.36
N PRO A 3 27.71 -55.95 13.47
CA PRO A 3 27.60 -55.99 12.00
C PRO A 3 27.31 -57.39 11.43
N SER A 4 26.81 -57.47 10.18
CA SER A 4 26.84 -58.60 9.22
C SER A 4 25.72 -58.38 8.19
N VAL A 5 25.93 -58.21 6.89
CA VAL A 5 26.28 -59.27 5.92
C VAL A 5 26.89 -58.63 4.64
N LYS A 6 27.95 -59.25 4.14
CA LYS A 6 28.67 -59.01 2.89
C LYS A 6 27.86 -59.39 1.63
N SER A 7 28.21 -58.72 0.53
CA SER A 7 28.36 -59.27 -0.82
C SER A 7 27.15 -59.99 -1.45
N LEU A 8 26.36 -59.23 -2.20
CA LEU A 8 25.68 -59.70 -3.41
C LEU A 8 25.27 -58.45 -4.19
N LEU A 9 25.37 -58.48 -5.53
CA LEU A 9 25.14 -57.38 -6.49
C LEU A 9 26.40 -56.67 -7.02
N LEU A 10 27.39 -57.46 -7.43
CA LEU A 10 28.36 -57.05 -8.46
C LEU A 10 28.53 -58.22 -9.43
N SER A 11 27.50 -58.53 -10.23
CA SER A 11 27.56 -59.51 -11.35
C SER A 11 26.17 -59.80 -11.95
N LEU A 12 25.49 -58.80 -12.53
CA LEU A 12 24.47 -59.09 -13.57
C LEU A 12 24.02 -57.81 -14.32
N ALA A 13 24.80 -57.37 -15.31
CA ALA A 13 24.31 -56.62 -16.48
C ALA A 13 25.49 -56.20 -17.38
N ALA A 14 26.15 -57.17 -18.00
CA ALA A 14 26.93 -56.93 -19.21
C ALA A 14 26.80 -58.17 -20.10
N VAL A 15 25.56 -58.48 -20.49
CA VAL A 15 25.32 -59.35 -21.63
C VAL A 15 25.57 -58.49 -22.87
N VAL A 16 26.85 -58.45 -23.21
CA VAL A 16 27.42 -58.46 -24.55
C VAL A 16 26.35 -58.45 -25.66
N LEU A 17 26.05 -57.27 -26.20
CA LEU A 17 25.72 -57.13 -27.61
C LEU A 17 27.03 -56.81 -28.32
N SER A 18 27.92 -57.82 -28.40
CA SER A 18 29.00 -57.80 -29.38
C SER A 18 28.32 -57.88 -30.74
N ALA A 19 28.09 -56.72 -31.35
CA ALA A 19 28.11 -56.64 -32.79
C ALA A 19 29.38 -57.39 -33.23
N PHE A 20 29.22 -58.38 -34.09
CA PHE A 20 30.33 -59.05 -34.74
C PHE A 20 31.06 -57.97 -35.54
N ILE A 21 32.01 -57.27 -34.91
CA ILE A 21 33.07 -56.59 -35.63
C ILE A 21 33.84 -57.73 -36.28
N PRO A 22 33.89 -57.84 -37.62
CA PRO A 22 34.76 -58.81 -38.25
C PRO A 22 36.16 -58.56 -37.68
N ALA A 23 36.81 -59.60 -37.14
CA ALA A 23 38.15 -59.46 -36.63
C ALA A 23 39.05 -58.99 -37.79
N HIS A 24 39.40 -57.70 -37.80
CA HIS A 24 40.40 -57.19 -38.74
C HIS A 24 41.69 -58.00 -38.54
N ALA A 25 42.34 -58.33 -39.63
CA ALA A 25 43.60 -59.04 -39.57
C ALA A 25 44.69 -58.12 -39.00
N THR A 26 45.71 -58.70 -38.38
CA THR A 26 46.72 -57.94 -37.63
C THR A 26 48.02 -57.78 -38.41
N ILE A 27 48.62 -56.59 -38.35
CA ILE A 27 50.04 -56.43 -38.69
C ILE A 27 50.87 -57.08 -37.57
N THR A 28 51.63 -58.12 -37.91
CA THR A 28 52.42 -58.91 -36.97
C THR A 28 53.89 -58.61 -37.15
N ILE A 29 54.55 -58.17 -36.09
CA ILE A 29 55.99 -57.91 -36.09
C ILE A 29 56.72 -59.21 -35.78
N VAL A 30 57.49 -59.67 -36.76
CA VAL A 30 58.35 -60.85 -36.66
C VAL A 30 59.76 -60.38 -36.35
N ASN A 31 60.23 -60.70 -35.15
CA ASN A 31 61.59 -60.40 -34.75
C ASN A 31 62.58 -61.34 -35.46
N ALA A 32 63.47 -60.77 -36.27
CA ALA A 32 64.49 -61.52 -37.00
C ALA A 32 65.92 -61.31 -36.44
N ASP A 33 66.07 -60.48 -35.40
CA ASP A 33 67.35 -60.17 -34.76
C ASP A 33 67.91 -61.29 -33.87
N GLY A 34 69.24 -61.36 -33.77
CA GLY A 34 69.94 -62.17 -32.79
C GLY A 34 69.75 -61.70 -31.34
N ALA A 35 70.23 -62.49 -30.37
CA ALA A 35 70.19 -62.09 -28.96
C ALA A 35 71.15 -60.92 -28.68
N GLY A 36 70.66 -59.86 -28.04
CA GLY A 36 71.44 -58.66 -27.72
C GLY A 36 71.50 -57.60 -28.83
N GLU A 37 70.73 -57.79 -29.90
CA GLU A 37 70.60 -56.86 -31.02
C GLU A 37 69.15 -56.42 -31.19
N GLY A 38 68.94 -55.28 -31.86
CA GLY A 38 67.62 -54.83 -32.33
C GLY A 38 66.49 -54.86 -31.31
N LEU A 39 65.46 -55.66 -31.60
CA LEU A 39 64.29 -55.87 -30.73
C LEU A 39 64.59 -56.72 -29.48
N ASN A 40 65.69 -57.47 -29.47
CA ASN A 40 66.16 -58.29 -28.34
C ASN A 40 67.23 -57.59 -27.48
N ASP A 41 67.47 -56.28 -27.66
CA ASP A 41 68.50 -55.54 -26.92
C ASP A 41 68.06 -55.26 -25.47
N THR A 42 68.71 -55.91 -24.52
CA THR A 42 68.39 -55.80 -23.08
C THR A 42 69.02 -54.57 -22.39
N THR A 43 69.67 -53.66 -23.11
CA THR A 43 70.30 -52.46 -22.55
C THR A 43 69.27 -51.60 -21.82
N VAL A 44 69.50 -51.33 -20.54
CA VAL A 44 68.54 -50.62 -19.67
C VAL A 44 68.48 -49.13 -20.03
N VAL A 45 67.26 -48.62 -20.19
CA VAL A 45 66.95 -47.21 -20.45
C VAL A 45 65.78 -46.75 -19.60
N SER A 46 65.67 -45.44 -19.35
CA SER A 46 64.51 -44.86 -18.67
C SER A 46 63.30 -44.83 -19.61
N PRO A 47 62.06 -44.99 -19.10
CA PRO A 47 60.83 -44.70 -19.85
C PRO A 47 60.85 -43.29 -20.45
N VAL A 48 60.32 -43.13 -21.66
CA VAL A 48 60.27 -41.85 -22.38
C VAL A 48 58.91 -41.72 -23.07
N GLY A 49 58.21 -40.60 -22.84
CA GLY A 49 56.94 -40.21 -23.48
C GLY A 49 55.98 -41.35 -23.75
N GLY A 50 55.20 -41.74 -22.73
CA GLY A 50 54.20 -42.79 -22.84
C GLY A 50 54.75 -44.22 -22.99
N ASN A 51 55.98 -44.42 -23.45
CA ASN A 51 56.62 -45.73 -23.59
C ASN A 51 57.22 -46.18 -22.24
N THR A 52 56.54 -47.11 -21.58
CA THR A 52 56.89 -47.60 -20.23
C THR A 52 58.01 -48.64 -20.21
N ALA A 53 58.52 -49.05 -21.39
CA ALA A 53 59.57 -50.04 -21.50
C ALA A 53 60.92 -49.57 -20.91
N THR A 54 61.61 -50.51 -20.28
CA THR A 54 62.85 -50.26 -19.54
C THR A 54 64.12 -50.78 -20.24
N THR A 55 63.99 -51.35 -21.45
CA THR A 55 65.13 -51.77 -22.30
C THR A 55 65.03 -51.16 -23.70
N ILE A 56 66.15 -51.02 -24.41
CA ILE A 56 66.17 -50.49 -25.78
C ILE A 56 65.33 -51.38 -26.71
N GLY A 57 65.45 -52.69 -26.60
CA GLY A 57 64.69 -53.66 -27.39
C GLY A 57 63.19 -53.55 -27.16
N ASP A 58 62.76 -53.48 -25.89
CA ASP A 58 61.34 -53.30 -25.56
C ASP A 58 60.79 -51.94 -26.02
N GLN A 59 61.60 -50.87 -25.94
CA GLN A 59 61.19 -49.56 -26.43
C GLN A 59 60.99 -49.57 -27.96
N ARG A 60 61.91 -50.19 -28.71
CA ARG A 60 61.78 -50.38 -30.16
C ARG A 60 60.56 -51.24 -30.50
N LEU A 61 60.37 -52.37 -29.82
CA LEU A 61 59.20 -53.24 -30.03
C LEU A 61 57.89 -52.49 -29.79
N ASN A 62 57.83 -51.68 -28.74
CA ASN A 62 56.68 -50.83 -28.45
C ASN A 62 56.41 -49.80 -29.55
N VAL A 63 57.45 -49.22 -30.15
CA VAL A 63 57.32 -48.32 -31.32
C VAL A 63 56.76 -49.08 -32.53
N PHE A 64 57.23 -50.30 -32.80
CA PHE A 64 56.71 -51.13 -33.89
C PHE A 64 55.24 -51.54 -33.67
N ASN A 65 54.89 -51.93 -32.44
CA ASN A 65 53.50 -52.23 -32.10
C ASN A 65 52.60 -51.00 -32.21
N ARG A 66 53.12 -49.81 -31.88
CA ARG A 66 52.40 -48.54 -32.08
C ARG A 66 52.22 -48.22 -33.56
N ALA A 67 53.24 -48.42 -34.39
CA ALA A 67 53.15 -48.26 -35.83
C ALA A 67 52.11 -49.23 -36.43
N ALA A 68 52.14 -50.50 -36.02
CA ALA A 68 51.16 -51.51 -36.42
C ALA A 68 49.74 -51.12 -36.01
N ALA A 69 49.54 -50.57 -34.80
CA ALA A 69 48.24 -50.07 -34.35
C ALA A 69 47.75 -48.88 -35.18
N ILE A 70 48.62 -47.93 -35.52
CA ILE A 70 48.28 -46.78 -36.37
C ILE A 70 47.89 -47.24 -37.77
N LEU A 71 48.63 -48.15 -38.38
CA LEU A 71 48.32 -48.66 -39.72
C LEU A 71 47.04 -49.51 -39.73
N ASN A 72 46.78 -50.30 -38.69
CA ASN A 72 45.53 -51.06 -38.52
C ASN A 72 44.32 -50.16 -38.22
N ALA A 73 44.54 -49.00 -37.59
CA ALA A 73 43.51 -47.99 -37.42
C ALA A 73 43.28 -47.19 -38.70
N THR A 74 44.30 -47.03 -39.55
CA THR A 74 44.22 -46.30 -40.82
C THR A 74 43.58 -47.13 -41.94
N PHE A 75 43.92 -48.42 -42.04
CA PHE A 75 43.49 -49.29 -43.14
C PHE A 75 42.63 -50.45 -42.65
N ASP A 76 41.64 -50.83 -43.45
CA ASP A 76 40.88 -52.07 -43.28
C ASP A 76 41.71 -53.25 -43.80
N ILE A 77 42.50 -53.84 -42.90
CA ILE A 77 43.40 -54.95 -43.20
C ILE A 77 42.63 -56.27 -43.09
N THR A 78 42.44 -56.94 -44.23
CA THR A 78 41.61 -58.15 -44.31
C THR A 78 42.39 -59.44 -44.17
N GLN A 79 43.70 -59.42 -44.49
CA GLN A 79 44.63 -60.53 -44.37
C GLN A 79 45.84 -60.14 -43.51
N PRO A 80 46.42 -61.04 -42.69
CA PRO A 80 47.54 -60.68 -41.83
C PRO A 80 48.74 -60.19 -42.65
N VAL A 81 49.36 -59.09 -42.22
CA VAL A 81 50.62 -58.60 -42.80
C VAL A 81 51.74 -58.86 -41.82
N ARG A 82 52.75 -59.62 -42.22
CA ARG A 82 53.86 -60.07 -41.37
C ARG A 82 55.12 -59.31 -41.78
N VAL A 83 55.63 -58.50 -40.86
CA VAL A 83 56.81 -57.65 -41.09
C VAL A 83 58.00 -58.27 -40.37
N SER A 84 59.01 -58.73 -41.11
CA SER A 84 60.29 -59.16 -40.55
C SER A 84 61.15 -57.93 -40.27
N ALA A 85 61.24 -57.56 -39.01
CA ALA A 85 62.05 -56.43 -38.56
C ALA A 85 63.44 -56.90 -38.12
N ASN A 86 64.48 -56.32 -38.75
CA ASN A 86 65.88 -56.48 -38.36
C ASN A 86 66.51 -55.12 -38.05
N PHE A 87 67.48 -55.10 -37.16
CA PHE A 87 68.31 -53.95 -36.84
C PHE A 87 69.79 -54.26 -37.05
N ASP A 88 70.28 -53.92 -38.24
CA ASP A 88 71.68 -54.07 -38.61
C ASP A 88 72.37 -52.70 -38.64
N PRO A 89 73.70 -52.61 -38.44
CA PRO A 89 74.43 -51.36 -38.69
C PRO A 89 74.33 -50.95 -40.17
N LEU A 90 73.71 -49.81 -40.44
CA LEU A 90 73.65 -49.23 -41.79
C LEU A 90 74.57 -48.00 -41.90
N ALA A 91 74.75 -47.49 -43.12
CA ALA A 91 75.62 -46.33 -43.37
C ALA A 91 75.22 -45.15 -42.48
N CYS A 92 76.12 -44.72 -41.59
CA CYS A 92 75.88 -43.57 -40.74
C CYS A 92 77.17 -42.78 -40.45
N ASN A 93 77.05 -41.46 -40.42
CA ASN A 93 78.10 -40.52 -40.03
C ASN A 93 77.47 -39.28 -39.36
N SER A 94 78.32 -38.33 -38.95
CA SER A 94 77.90 -37.13 -38.20
C SER A 94 76.90 -36.23 -38.93
N SER A 95 76.70 -36.39 -40.24
CA SER A 95 75.83 -35.53 -41.04
C SER A 95 74.87 -36.28 -41.96
N SER A 96 74.91 -37.62 -41.97
CA SER A 96 74.13 -38.47 -42.88
C SER A 96 73.87 -39.84 -42.28
N ALA A 97 72.72 -40.44 -42.55
CA ALA A 97 72.43 -41.81 -42.18
C ALA A 97 71.38 -42.45 -43.11
N THR A 98 71.57 -43.74 -43.42
CA THR A 98 70.45 -44.61 -43.83
C THR A 98 69.68 -44.97 -42.56
N LEU A 99 68.40 -44.60 -42.49
CA LEU A 99 67.57 -44.76 -41.29
C LEU A 99 66.89 -46.13 -41.24
N GLY A 100 66.37 -46.56 -42.39
CA GLY A 100 65.85 -47.89 -42.64
C GLY A 100 65.75 -48.16 -44.14
N SER A 101 65.30 -49.37 -44.48
CA SER A 101 64.86 -49.77 -45.82
C SER A 101 63.88 -50.92 -45.65
N ALA A 102 62.78 -50.88 -46.39
CA ALA A 102 61.78 -51.94 -46.36
C ALA A 102 61.15 -52.18 -47.73
N GLY A 103 61.02 -53.46 -48.05
CA GLY A 103 60.43 -53.92 -49.30
C GLY A 103 59.67 -55.23 -49.12
N PRO A 104 58.90 -55.65 -50.11
CA PRO A 104 58.17 -56.90 -50.03
C PRO A 104 59.14 -58.08 -50.03
N ALA A 105 58.79 -59.11 -49.28
CA ALA A 105 59.53 -60.36 -49.28
C ALA A 105 59.36 -61.13 -50.60
N GLN A 106 58.22 -60.96 -51.28
CA GLN A 106 57.90 -61.58 -52.56
C GLN A 106 57.02 -60.67 -53.44
N TYR A 107 56.98 -60.96 -54.75
CA TYR A 107 56.17 -60.24 -55.74
C TYR A 107 55.25 -61.20 -56.51
N HIS A 108 54.03 -60.75 -56.79
CA HIS A 108 53.06 -61.44 -57.64
C HIS A 108 52.90 -60.73 -58.99
N PHE A 109 53.04 -61.49 -60.08
CA PHE A 109 53.02 -60.96 -61.45
C PHE A 109 51.69 -61.32 -62.13
N LEU A 110 50.92 -60.31 -62.56
CA LEU A 110 49.69 -60.48 -63.34
C LEU A 110 49.89 -59.95 -64.76
N TYR A 111 49.68 -60.80 -65.77
CA TYR A 111 49.83 -60.42 -67.18
C TYR A 111 48.65 -59.56 -67.66
N ASP A 112 48.92 -58.35 -68.14
CA ASP A 112 47.94 -57.48 -68.79
C ASP A 112 47.99 -57.65 -70.31
N SER A 113 47.02 -58.42 -70.82
CA SER A 113 46.85 -58.68 -72.24
C SER A 113 46.58 -57.44 -73.10
N GLY A 114 46.16 -56.32 -72.50
CA GLY A 114 45.86 -55.06 -73.21
C GLY A 114 47.08 -54.21 -73.52
N THR A 115 48.13 -54.30 -72.70
CA THR A 115 49.35 -53.46 -72.80
C THR A 115 50.62 -54.26 -73.13
N SER A 116 50.51 -55.59 -73.26
CA SER A 116 51.66 -56.50 -73.43
C SER A 116 52.71 -56.31 -72.33
N SER A 117 52.24 -56.10 -71.09
CA SER A 117 53.07 -55.84 -69.92
C SER A 117 52.56 -56.64 -68.71
N TYR A 118 53.35 -56.73 -67.65
CA TYR A 118 52.91 -57.31 -66.38
C TYR A 118 52.64 -56.20 -65.36
N THR A 119 51.52 -56.32 -64.63
CA THR A 119 51.33 -55.57 -63.38
C THR A 119 51.87 -56.39 -62.22
N VAL A 120 52.68 -55.78 -61.37
CA VAL A 120 53.31 -56.46 -60.23
C VAL A 120 52.84 -55.92 -58.91
N TYR A 121 52.39 -56.81 -58.05
CA TYR A 121 51.93 -56.50 -56.71
C TYR A 121 52.93 -57.00 -55.67
N PRO A 122 53.37 -56.14 -54.75
CA PRO A 122 53.99 -56.55 -53.49
C PRO A 122 53.07 -57.54 -52.75
N ASP A 123 53.64 -58.53 -52.08
CA ASP A 123 52.90 -59.63 -51.43
C ASP A 123 51.75 -59.13 -50.53
N ALA A 124 52.04 -58.17 -49.64
CA ALA A 124 51.04 -57.57 -48.75
C ALA A 124 49.85 -56.94 -49.50
N LEU A 125 50.11 -56.22 -50.61
CA LEU A 125 49.05 -55.63 -51.45
C LEU A 125 48.32 -56.71 -52.25
N GLY A 126 49.02 -57.73 -52.74
CA GLY A 126 48.43 -58.89 -53.41
C GLY A 126 47.46 -59.65 -52.50
N ASN A 127 47.84 -59.83 -51.24
CA ASN A 127 47.00 -60.46 -50.21
C ASN A 127 45.71 -59.67 -49.97
N GLN A 128 45.82 -58.34 -49.88
CA GLN A 128 44.67 -57.45 -49.73
C GLN A 128 43.75 -57.46 -50.97
N LEU A 129 44.32 -57.32 -52.18
CA LEU A 129 43.55 -57.27 -53.42
C LEU A 129 42.86 -58.60 -53.77
N SER A 130 43.48 -59.73 -53.43
CA SER A 130 42.91 -61.05 -53.63
C SER A 130 42.00 -61.50 -52.47
N ASN A 131 42.03 -60.77 -51.35
CA ASN A 131 41.37 -61.11 -50.09
C ASN A 131 41.71 -62.55 -49.64
N THR A 132 42.96 -62.96 -49.80
CA THR A 132 43.50 -64.26 -49.38
C THR A 132 45.01 -64.12 -49.16
N ASP A 133 45.56 -64.73 -48.10
CA ASP A 133 47.01 -64.86 -47.91
C ASP A 133 47.59 -65.80 -48.99
N LEU A 134 48.21 -65.21 -50.03
CA LEU A 134 48.70 -65.88 -51.22
C LEU A 134 49.89 -66.80 -50.90
N ASP A 135 50.67 -66.48 -49.87
CA ASP A 135 51.81 -67.25 -49.37
C ASP A 135 51.69 -67.51 -47.86
N ALA A 136 50.70 -68.36 -47.52
CA ALA A 136 50.23 -68.61 -46.17
C ALA A 136 51.33 -68.70 -45.09
N GLY A 137 51.34 -67.71 -44.19
CA GLY A 137 52.18 -67.71 -42.98
C GLY A 137 53.67 -67.43 -43.20
N THR A 138 54.07 -66.93 -44.37
CA THR A 138 55.41 -66.37 -44.59
C THR A 138 55.49 -64.90 -44.19
N VAL A 139 56.64 -64.27 -44.37
CA VAL A 139 56.80 -62.82 -44.14
C VAL A 139 56.38 -62.11 -45.41
N ASP A 140 55.58 -61.04 -45.30
CA ASP A 140 55.14 -60.23 -46.44
C ASP A 140 56.12 -59.09 -46.73
N ILE A 141 56.72 -58.52 -45.68
CA ILE A 141 57.59 -57.34 -45.73
C ILE A 141 58.90 -57.63 -45.00
N ASN A 142 60.03 -57.43 -45.68
CA ASN A 142 61.36 -57.43 -45.05
C ASN A 142 61.77 -55.98 -44.78
N ALA A 143 62.03 -55.65 -43.52
CA ALA A 143 62.39 -54.30 -43.09
C ALA A 143 63.67 -54.31 -42.25
N ASN A 144 64.65 -53.52 -42.66
CA ASN A 144 65.94 -53.37 -42.01
C ASN A 144 66.09 -51.94 -41.50
N PHE A 145 66.40 -51.77 -40.22
CA PHE A 145 66.55 -50.46 -39.58
C PHE A 145 67.96 -50.28 -39.04
N ASN A 146 68.44 -49.04 -39.01
CA ASN A 146 69.80 -48.78 -38.58
C ASN A 146 69.97 -48.96 -37.06
N SER A 147 70.77 -49.95 -36.66
CA SER A 147 71.05 -50.23 -35.25
C SER A 147 71.89 -49.15 -34.55
N GLU A 148 72.53 -48.26 -35.31
CA GLU A 148 73.36 -47.16 -34.80
C GLU A 148 72.57 -45.87 -34.48
N LEU A 149 71.26 -45.82 -34.79
CA LEU A 149 70.42 -44.67 -34.44
C LEU A 149 70.43 -44.42 -32.92
N GLY A 150 70.74 -43.18 -32.53
CA GLY A 150 70.87 -42.77 -31.13
C GLY A 150 72.26 -42.98 -30.52
N LYS A 151 73.23 -43.55 -31.25
CA LYS A 151 74.64 -43.66 -30.80
C LYS A 151 75.45 -42.43 -31.25
N THR A 152 76.47 -42.08 -30.45
CA THR A 152 77.40 -40.97 -30.73
C THR A 152 78.12 -41.17 -32.07
N GLY A 153 78.15 -40.16 -32.94
CA GLY A 153 78.78 -40.20 -34.27
C GLY A 153 77.82 -40.47 -35.42
N CYS A 154 76.56 -40.84 -35.13
CA CYS A 154 75.51 -41.08 -36.09
C CYS A 154 74.47 -39.94 -36.02
N LEU A 155 74.46 -39.03 -37.02
CA LEU A 155 73.67 -37.79 -37.05
C LEU A 155 73.89 -36.88 -35.82
N ASP A 156 75.14 -36.50 -35.56
CA ASP A 156 75.52 -35.66 -34.43
C ASP A 156 74.72 -34.34 -34.40
N GLY A 157 74.05 -34.07 -33.28
CA GLY A 157 73.22 -32.88 -33.08
C GLY A 157 71.70 -33.11 -33.23
N TYR A 158 71.29 -34.27 -33.71
CA TYR A 158 69.89 -34.71 -33.76
C TYR A 158 69.62 -35.72 -32.64
N GLY A 159 68.60 -35.49 -31.81
CA GLY A 159 68.22 -36.43 -30.73
C GLY A 159 67.17 -37.43 -31.21
N TRP A 160 67.31 -38.70 -30.84
CA TRP A 160 66.35 -39.76 -31.21
C TRP A 160 65.28 -39.97 -30.15
N TYR A 161 64.03 -40.13 -30.58
CA TYR A 161 62.88 -40.30 -29.71
C TYR A 161 62.20 -41.66 -29.92
N LEU A 162 62.07 -42.42 -28.82
CA LEU A 162 61.48 -43.77 -28.78
C LEU A 162 60.12 -43.81 -28.05
N GLY A 163 59.55 -42.65 -27.69
CA GLY A 163 58.23 -42.52 -27.06
C GLY A 163 57.07 -42.47 -28.06
N TYR A 164 55.83 -42.45 -27.56
CA TYR A 164 54.60 -42.36 -28.36
C TYR A 164 54.21 -40.91 -28.73
N ASP A 165 54.58 -39.95 -27.90
CA ASP A 165 54.15 -38.54 -27.95
C ASP A 165 55.36 -37.65 -28.18
N ALA A 166 55.89 -37.62 -29.41
CA ALA A 166 57.09 -36.85 -29.75
C ALA A 166 56.93 -35.35 -29.42
N PRO A 167 57.84 -34.74 -28.63
CA PRO A 167 57.81 -33.31 -28.37
C PRO A 167 58.01 -32.53 -29.68
N THR A 168 57.30 -31.43 -29.87
CA THR A 168 57.53 -30.53 -31.01
C THR A 168 58.93 -29.90 -30.89
N GLY A 169 59.82 -30.15 -31.86
CA GLY A 169 61.20 -29.65 -31.83
C GLY A 169 62.24 -30.59 -32.47
N THR A 170 63.54 -30.35 -32.17
CA THR A 170 64.74 -30.95 -32.81
C THR A 170 64.99 -32.45 -32.55
N LEU A 171 63.96 -33.21 -32.15
CA LEU A 171 64.07 -34.66 -31.91
C LEU A 171 63.42 -35.44 -33.06
N ASN A 172 64.13 -36.43 -33.60
CA ASN A 172 63.66 -37.31 -34.66
C ASN A 172 62.96 -38.54 -34.07
N SER A 173 61.77 -38.85 -34.56
CA SER A 173 60.95 -39.97 -34.07
C SER A 173 61.29 -41.27 -34.79
N LEU A 174 61.63 -42.33 -34.04
CA LEU A 174 61.76 -43.66 -34.64
C LEU A 174 60.41 -44.17 -35.17
N LEU A 175 59.29 -43.80 -34.53
CA LEU A 175 57.94 -44.17 -35.00
C LEU A 175 57.67 -43.68 -36.42
N SER A 176 58.13 -42.46 -36.73
CA SER A 176 58.01 -41.88 -38.07
C SER A 176 58.78 -42.70 -39.11
N VAL A 177 60.01 -43.13 -38.77
CA VAL A 177 60.82 -43.97 -39.65
C VAL A 177 60.15 -45.33 -39.84
N VAL A 178 59.69 -45.97 -38.77
CA VAL A 178 59.03 -47.30 -38.85
C VAL A 178 57.75 -47.26 -39.69
N LEU A 179 56.89 -46.24 -39.50
CA LEU A 179 55.68 -46.07 -40.30
C LEU A 179 56.01 -45.90 -41.78
N HIS A 180 56.95 -45.01 -42.08
CA HIS A 180 57.41 -44.74 -43.44
C HIS A 180 57.90 -46.02 -44.14
N GLU A 181 58.83 -46.76 -43.54
CA GLU A 181 59.41 -47.97 -44.13
C GLU A 181 58.35 -49.09 -44.29
N ILE A 182 57.49 -49.32 -43.30
CA ILE A 182 56.45 -50.36 -43.44
C ILE A 182 55.49 -50.03 -44.58
N MET A 183 55.15 -48.74 -44.81
CA MET A 183 54.29 -48.34 -45.91
C MET A 183 54.92 -48.57 -47.29
N HIS A 184 56.25 -48.43 -47.43
CA HIS A 184 56.97 -48.90 -48.62
C HIS A 184 56.67 -50.39 -48.85
N GLY A 185 56.91 -51.24 -47.86
CA GLY A 185 56.60 -52.67 -47.95
C GLY A 185 55.13 -53.01 -48.27
N MET A 186 54.19 -52.19 -47.79
CA MET A 186 52.75 -52.39 -48.04
C MET A 186 52.32 -52.11 -49.50
N GLY A 187 53.13 -51.42 -50.30
CA GLY A 187 52.77 -51.13 -51.70
C GLY A 187 53.32 -49.84 -52.26
N PHE A 188 53.86 -48.97 -51.40
CA PHE A 188 54.40 -47.68 -51.79
C PHE A 188 55.82 -47.83 -52.40
N LEU A 189 55.96 -48.55 -53.52
CA LEU A 189 57.25 -48.90 -54.12
C LEU A 189 57.21 -48.84 -55.65
N SER A 190 58.19 -48.16 -56.26
CA SER A 190 58.39 -48.19 -57.72
C SER A 190 59.39 -49.26 -58.13
N LEU A 191 59.13 -49.92 -59.27
CA LEU A 191 60.07 -50.83 -59.93
C LEU A 191 60.91 -50.14 -61.01
N LEU A 192 60.86 -48.81 -61.11
CA LEU A 192 61.67 -48.04 -62.06
C LEU A 192 63.12 -47.88 -61.58
N GLN A 193 64.07 -47.88 -62.52
CA GLN A 193 65.46 -47.57 -62.20
C GLN A 193 65.71 -46.08 -61.97
N SER A 194 66.75 -45.79 -61.19
CA SER A 194 67.25 -44.45 -60.81
C SER A 194 67.48 -43.48 -61.96
N ASN A 195 67.86 -44.03 -63.12
CA ASN A 195 68.16 -43.26 -64.31
C ASN A 195 66.91 -43.03 -65.18
N GLY A 196 65.78 -43.64 -64.86
CA GLY A 196 64.54 -43.65 -65.64
C GLY A 196 64.67 -44.25 -67.05
N VAL A 197 65.81 -44.85 -67.39
CA VAL A 197 66.16 -45.31 -68.74
C VAL A 197 65.77 -46.77 -69.01
N THR A 198 65.62 -47.61 -67.98
CA THR A 198 65.12 -48.98 -68.20
C THR A 198 63.99 -49.33 -67.24
N GLY A 199 62.84 -49.75 -67.78
CA GLY A 199 61.78 -50.34 -66.99
C GLY A 199 62.21 -51.71 -66.48
N ALA A 200 61.73 -52.11 -65.31
CA ALA A 200 61.83 -53.51 -64.90
C ALA A 200 61.22 -54.40 -66.00
N THR A 201 61.83 -55.54 -66.26
CA THR A 201 61.29 -56.52 -67.21
C THR A 201 61.17 -57.88 -66.55
N TYR A 202 60.12 -58.61 -66.92
CA TYR A 202 59.89 -60.00 -66.53
C TYR A 202 59.68 -60.78 -67.81
N ASN A 203 60.50 -61.82 -68.04
CA ASN A 203 60.53 -62.55 -69.31
C ASN A 203 60.67 -61.65 -70.55
N SER A 204 61.45 -60.56 -70.44
CA SER A 204 61.67 -59.54 -71.48
C SER A 204 60.49 -58.61 -71.79
N ASP A 205 59.33 -58.81 -71.16
CA ASP A 205 58.21 -57.86 -71.22
C ASP A 205 58.35 -56.79 -70.14
N PRO A 206 57.94 -55.54 -70.39
CA PRO A 206 57.96 -54.49 -69.38
C PRO A 206 57.03 -54.81 -68.21
N VAL A 207 57.46 -54.42 -67.02
CA VAL A 207 56.77 -54.61 -65.76
C VAL A 207 56.48 -53.26 -65.16
N TYR A 208 55.25 -53.09 -64.68
CA TYR A 208 54.81 -51.90 -63.97
C TYR A 208 54.18 -52.29 -62.64
N ASP A 209 54.53 -51.58 -61.58
CA ASP A 209 53.81 -51.67 -60.31
C ASP A 209 52.66 -50.64 -60.26
N PRO A 210 51.64 -50.84 -59.40
CA PRO A 210 50.54 -49.91 -59.22
C PRO A 210 50.97 -48.48 -58.90
N TYR A 211 52.11 -48.30 -58.23
CA TYR A 211 52.63 -46.99 -57.88
C TYR A 211 53.07 -46.22 -59.14
N THR A 212 53.91 -46.82 -59.97
CA THR A 212 54.38 -46.25 -61.24
C THR A 212 53.25 -45.95 -62.23
N GLN A 213 52.17 -46.73 -62.21
CA GLN A 213 51.02 -46.52 -63.12
C GLN A 213 50.25 -45.23 -62.87
N LEU A 214 50.32 -44.67 -61.65
CA LEU A 214 49.62 -43.45 -61.25
C LEU A 214 50.54 -42.22 -61.21
N LEU A 215 51.85 -42.39 -61.48
CA LEU A 215 52.78 -41.27 -61.58
C LEU A 215 52.63 -40.52 -62.92
N TYR A 216 52.64 -39.21 -62.84
CA TYR A 216 52.38 -38.28 -63.93
C TYR A 216 53.44 -37.18 -64.02
N ASP A 217 53.92 -36.90 -65.23
CA ASP A 217 54.78 -35.76 -65.50
C ASP A 217 53.93 -34.52 -65.78
N GLY A 218 53.91 -33.58 -64.84
CA GLY A 218 53.23 -32.29 -64.92
C GLY A 218 53.72 -31.39 -66.06
N THR A 219 54.95 -31.58 -66.54
CA THR A 219 55.53 -30.83 -67.68
C THR A 219 55.06 -31.39 -69.02
N GLN A 220 55.09 -32.72 -69.18
CA GLN A 220 54.70 -33.39 -70.44
C GLN A 220 53.19 -33.63 -70.55
N GLY A 221 52.49 -33.58 -69.43
CA GLY A 221 51.05 -33.79 -69.38
C GLY A 221 50.64 -35.26 -69.60
N ALA A 222 51.48 -36.23 -69.20
CA ALA A 222 51.25 -37.65 -69.43
C ALA A 222 51.74 -38.54 -68.28
N LEU A 223 51.16 -39.74 -68.14
CA LEU A 223 51.62 -40.77 -67.19
C LEU A 223 53.02 -41.26 -67.54
N LEU A 224 53.82 -41.59 -66.53
CA LEU A 224 55.21 -42.05 -66.69
C LEU A 224 55.30 -43.31 -67.58
N THR A 225 54.30 -44.19 -67.51
CA THR A 225 54.20 -45.42 -68.31
C THR A 225 54.04 -45.13 -69.81
N ALA A 226 53.53 -43.96 -70.19
CA ALA A 226 53.34 -43.54 -71.58
C ALA A 226 54.54 -42.78 -72.17
N LEU A 227 55.51 -42.38 -71.35
CA LEU A 227 56.71 -41.64 -71.77
C LEU A 227 57.79 -42.60 -72.29
N ASN A 228 58.61 -42.11 -73.23
CA ASN A 228 59.85 -42.82 -73.61
C ASN A 228 60.94 -42.65 -72.54
N ASP A 229 61.98 -43.47 -72.62
CA ASP A 229 63.06 -43.56 -71.62
C ASP A 229 63.69 -42.20 -71.27
N THR A 230 63.98 -41.36 -72.25
CA THR A 230 64.58 -40.03 -72.02
C THR A 230 63.62 -39.07 -71.31
N GLN A 231 62.34 -39.08 -71.70
CA GLN A 231 61.32 -38.24 -71.07
C GLN A 231 61.03 -38.69 -69.64
N ARG A 232 60.94 -40.00 -69.41
CA ARG A 232 60.72 -40.59 -68.09
C ARG A 232 61.87 -40.31 -67.13
N ALA A 233 63.12 -40.44 -67.60
CA ALA A 233 64.32 -40.06 -66.87
C ALA A 233 64.32 -38.58 -66.43
N ALA A 234 63.87 -37.67 -67.30
CA ALA A 234 63.78 -36.26 -66.97
C ALA A 234 62.65 -35.95 -65.96
N ALA A 235 61.53 -36.65 -66.05
CA ALA A 235 60.40 -36.49 -65.13
C ALA A 235 60.76 -36.88 -63.69
N ILE A 236 61.46 -38.01 -63.52
CA ILE A 236 61.84 -38.56 -62.21
C ILE A 236 62.86 -37.67 -61.49
N LEU A 237 63.70 -36.93 -62.21
CA LEU A 237 64.70 -36.04 -61.58
C LEU A 237 64.16 -34.63 -61.29
N ASN A 238 62.90 -34.34 -61.60
CA ASN A 238 62.29 -33.02 -61.45
C ASN A 238 61.29 -33.02 -60.28
N ASP A 239 61.79 -32.60 -59.11
CA ASP A 239 61.03 -32.47 -57.86
C ASP A 239 59.78 -31.58 -57.95
N GLY A 240 59.74 -30.67 -58.92
CA GLY A 240 58.65 -29.72 -59.13
C GLY A 240 57.46 -30.24 -59.93
N ASN A 241 57.63 -31.32 -60.70
CA ASN A 241 56.66 -31.70 -61.73
C ASN A 241 56.24 -33.17 -61.72
N LEU A 242 56.79 -34.02 -60.86
CA LEU A 242 56.31 -35.38 -60.72
C LEU A 242 55.13 -35.43 -59.75
N LEU A 243 53.97 -35.82 -60.27
CA LEU A 243 52.68 -35.76 -59.57
C LEU A 243 52.05 -37.14 -59.50
N TRP A 244 51.26 -37.40 -58.45
CA TRP A 244 50.42 -38.58 -58.31
C TRP A 244 48.99 -38.27 -58.77
N ASP A 245 48.49 -39.04 -59.74
CA ASP A 245 47.17 -38.85 -60.36
C ASP A 245 46.12 -39.81 -59.78
N GLY A 246 46.00 -39.81 -58.45
CA GLY A 246 45.08 -40.67 -57.70
C GLY A 246 43.72 -40.03 -57.42
N ALA A 247 42.64 -40.82 -57.39
CA ALA A 247 41.29 -40.30 -57.18
C ALA A 247 41.05 -39.93 -55.71
N GLN A 248 41.55 -40.74 -54.78
CA GLN A 248 41.44 -40.51 -53.34
C GLN A 248 42.24 -39.28 -52.91
N THR A 249 43.43 -39.10 -53.48
CA THR A 249 44.25 -37.91 -53.21
C THR A 249 43.59 -36.61 -53.70
N ASN A 250 42.81 -36.68 -54.78
CA ASN A 250 42.14 -35.51 -55.36
C ASN A 250 40.83 -35.13 -54.62
N ALA A 251 40.21 -36.06 -53.89
CA ALA A 251 38.94 -35.80 -53.19
C ALA A 251 39.11 -35.18 -51.79
N GLN A 252 40.26 -35.39 -51.13
CA GLN A 252 40.56 -34.97 -49.75
C GLN A 252 41.16 -33.54 -49.63
N LEU A 253 41.16 -32.77 -50.73
CA LEU A 253 41.94 -31.54 -50.93
C LEU A 253 41.59 -30.31 -50.07
N SER A 254 40.53 -30.35 -49.24
CA SER A 254 40.12 -29.17 -48.46
C SER A 254 40.98 -28.91 -47.20
N GLY A 255 41.84 -29.85 -46.79
CA GLY A 255 42.61 -29.79 -45.53
C GLY A 255 44.13 -29.65 -45.65
N PHE A 256 44.73 -29.94 -46.82
CA PHE A 256 46.19 -30.00 -47.00
C PHE A 256 46.64 -29.13 -48.18
N SER A 257 47.31 -27.99 -47.89
CA SER A 257 47.76 -27.04 -48.91
C SER A 257 49.25 -27.16 -49.29
N ALA A 258 50.07 -27.79 -48.45
CA ALA A 258 51.47 -28.05 -48.73
C ALA A 258 51.64 -29.42 -49.41
N GLY A 259 52.31 -29.49 -50.56
CA GLY A 259 52.57 -30.75 -51.28
C GLY A 259 51.50 -31.20 -52.28
N VAL A 260 50.58 -30.31 -52.67
CA VAL A 260 49.59 -30.55 -53.74
C VAL A 260 49.78 -29.53 -54.86
N SER A 261 49.83 -29.99 -56.10
CA SER A 261 49.95 -29.16 -57.30
C SER A 261 48.86 -29.52 -58.31
N GLY A 262 48.06 -28.52 -58.73
CA GLY A 262 47.04 -28.70 -59.78
C GLY A 262 45.91 -29.69 -59.43
N GLY A 263 45.63 -29.89 -58.14
CA GLY A 263 44.66 -30.89 -57.68
C GLY A 263 45.18 -32.32 -57.73
N ARG A 264 46.50 -32.52 -57.78
CA ARG A 264 47.24 -33.79 -57.68
C ARG A 264 48.32 -33.68 -56.62
N MET A 265 48.74 -34.79 -56.01
CA MET A 265 49.76 -34.76 -54.97
C MET A 265 51.16 -34.68 -55.59
N GLN A 266 52.02 -33.79 -55.08
CA GLN A 266 53.39 -33.64 -55.55
C GLN A 266 54.28 -34.70 -54.92
N MET A 267 55.02 -35.42 -55.77
CA MET A 267 55.94 -36.48 -55.39
C MET A 267 57.37 -35.93 -55.44
N TYR A 268 58.12 -36.12 -54.36
CA TYR A 268 59.52 -35.75 -54.24
C TYR A 268 60.39 -36.95 -54.57
N ALA A 269 61.13 -36.89 -55.68
CA ALA A 269 62.24 -37.80 -55.96
C ALA A 269 63.54 -37.11 -55.56
N PRO A 270 64.32 -37.67 -54.62
CA PRO A 270 65.61 -37.11 -54.29
C PRO A 270 66.58 -37.25 -55.46
N ALA A 271 67.38 -36.22 -55.69
CA ALA A 271 68.59 -36.36 -56.49
C ALA A 271 69.51 -37.36 -55.78
N SER A 272 70.27 -38.17 -56.54
CA SER A 272 71.18 -39.12 -55.92
C SER A 272 72.11 -38.39 -54.94
N TYR A 273 71.97 -38.73 -53.65
CA TYR A 273 72.73 -38.21 -52.51
C TYR A 273 72.29 -36.87 -51.89
N GLU A 274 71.04 -36.74 -51.41
CA GLU A 274 70.70 -35.74 -50.39
C GLU A 274 71.08 -36.20 -48.97
N ASN A 275 71.68 -35.30 -48.20
CA ASN A 275 72.28 -35.61 -46.91
C ASN A 275 71.21 -35.57 -45.79
N GLY A 276 70.91 -36.72 -45.17
CA GLY A 276 69.89 -36.83 -44.11
C GLY A 276 68.52 -37.36 -44.55
N SER A 277 68.38 -37.74 -45.83
CA SER A 277 67.27 -38.57 -46.32
C SER A 277 67.49 -40.02 -45.87
N SER A 278 66.42 -40.77 -45.59
CA SER A 278 66.43 -42.24 -45.60
C SER A 278 66.93 -42.69 -46.97
N VAL A 279 68.25 -42.87 -47.11
CA VAL A 279 68.83 -43.24 -48.40
C VAL A 279 68.49 -44.70 -48.69
N SER A 280 67.36 -44.94 -49.32
CA SER A 280 67.05 -46.15 -50.06
C SER A 280 67.15 -45.89 -51.57
N HIS A 281 68.26 -45.25 -51.97
CA HIS A 281 68.45 -44.80 -53.34
C HIS A 281 69.69 -45.45 -53.99
N PHE A 282 69.39 -46.46 -54.81
CA PHE A 282 70.07 -46.84 -56.06
C PHE A 282 71.27 -47.81 -55.99
N ASP A 283 71.01 -49.11 -56.17
CA ASP A 283 71.99 -50.12 -56.64
C ASP A 283 71.65 -50.61 -58.06
N THR A 284 72.68 -50.88 -58.87
CA THR A 284 72.63 -51.03 -60.34
C THR A 284 72.34 -52.44 -60.86
N ASP A 285 72.21 -53.44 -59.98
CA ASP A 285 72.13 -54.86 -60.40
C ASP A 285 70.73 -55.53 -60.27
N ALA A 286 69.68 -54.72 -60.02
CA ALA A 286 68.23 -54.99 -60.02
C ALA A 286 67.57 -55.75 -58.84
N THR A 287 66.39 -55.22 -58.43
CA THR A 287 65.43 -55.60 -57.35
C THR A 287 65.72 -55.11 -55.92
N PRO A 288 64.85 -54.26 -55.35
CA PRO A 288 64.16 -53.08 -55.93
C PRO A 288 64.74 -51.77 -55.36
N ASN A 289 64.76 -50.72 -56.18
CA ASN A 289 65.24 -49.39 -55.79
C ASN A 289 64.03 -48.53 -55.41
N GLU A 290 63.99 -48.09 -54.15
CA GLU A 290 62.89 -47.28 -53.61
C GLU A 290 62.93 -45.88 -54.25
N LEU A 291 61.75 -45.33 -54.57
CA LEU A 291 61.63 -44.05 -55.27
C LEU A 291 60.35 -43.36 -54.78
N MET A 292 60.55 -42.13 -54.27
CA MET A 292 59.59 -41.03 -54.14
C MET A 292 58.69 -40.98 -52.90
N GLU A 293 58.65 -39.81 -52.24
CA GLU A 293 57.78 -39.51 -51.10
C GLU A 293 56.79 -38.39 -51.43
N PRO A 294 55.60 -38.31 -50.82
CA PRO A 294 54.80 -37.11 -50.92
C PRO A 294 55.55 -35.95 -50.27
N GLN A 295 55.57 -34.78 -50.91
CA GLN A 295 56.44 -33.65 -50.54
C GLN A 295 56.26 -33.13 -49.09
N TYR A 296 55.17 -33.48 -48.39
CA TYR A 296 54.96 -33.15 -46.97
C TYR A 296 54.24 -34.30 -46.24
N THR A 297 55.00 -35.17 -45.56
CA THR A 297 54.45 -36.22 -44.69
C THR A 297 55.06 -36.17 -43.30
N GLU A 298 54.24 -35.90 -42.28
CA GLU A 298 54.62 -36.07 -40.88
C GLU A 298 54.04 -37.38 -40.35
N PHE A 299 54.86 -38.42 -40.19
CA PHE A 299 54.44 -39.74 -39.70
C PHE A 299 54.49 -39.85 -38.17
N LEU A 300 54.06 -38.82 -37.45
CA LEU A 300 54.21 -38.80 -35.99
C LEU A 300 53.16 -39.63 -35.26
N ASN A 301 51.92 -39.64 -35.76
CA ASN A 301 50.81 -40.42 -35.19
C ASN A 301 49.75 -40.84 -36.24
N THR A 302 50.01 -40.60 -37.52
CA THR A 302 49.11 -40.95 -38.64
C THR A 302 49.95 -41.39 -39.84
N ALA A 303 49.31 -42.00 -40.84
CA ALA A 303 49.94 -42.28 -42.15
C ALA A 303 49.93 -41.05 -43.08
N GLY A 304 49.44 -39.89 -42.62
CA GLY A 304 49.47 -38.62 -43.34
C GLY A 304 48.87 -38.69 -44.75
N LEU A 305 49.45 -37.92 -45.69
CA LEU A 305 49.04 -37.96 -47.10
C LEU A 305 49.32 -39.32 -47.77
N ALA A 306 50.26 -40.11 -47.26
CA ALA A 306 50.62 -41.41 -47.83
C ALA A 306 49.49 -42.44 -47.73
N GLN A 307 48.57 -42.28 -46.77
CA GLN A 307 47.43 -43.19 -46.64
C GLN A 307 46.53 -43.20 -47.87
N TYR A 308 46.38 -42.03 -48.51
CA TYR A 308 45.54 -41.88 -49.70
C TYR A 308 46.23 -42.45 -50.95
N VAL A 309 47.56 -42.36 -51.02
CA VAL A 309 48.36 -43.00 -52.07
C VAL A 309 48.21 -44.52 -52.00
N LEU A 310 48.35 -45.11 -50.81
CA LEU A 310 48.12 -46.54 -50.58
C LEU A 310 46.66 -46.93 -50.90
N ALA A 311 45.69 -46.08 -50.59
CA ALA A 311 44.29 -46.34 -50.93
C ALA A 311 44.05 -46.36 -52.44
N ASP A 312 44.68 -45.46 -53.20
CA ASP A 312 44.56 -45.41 -54.66
C ASP A 312 45.13 -46.64 -55.38
N ILE A 313 46.11 -47.34 -54.78
CA ILE A 313 46.68 -48.58 -55.34
C ILE A 313 46.00 -49.87 -54.87
N GLY A 314 45.02 -49.78 -53.95
CA GLY A 314 44.20 -50.93 -53.58
C GLY A 314 44.00 -51.19 -52.10
N TRP A 315 44.61 -50.42 -51.19
CA TRP A 315 44.26 -50.49 -49.77
C TRP A 315 42.90 -49.85 -49.49
N THR A 316 42.17 -50.34 -48.49
CA THR A 316 40.89 -49.76 -48.08
C THR A 316 41.10 -48.96 -46.80
N LEU A 317 40.61 -47.72 -46.72
CA LEU A 317 40.68 -46.91 -45.50
C LEU A 317 39.66 -47.42 -44.46
N ASN A 318 40.07 -47.44 -43.20
CA ASN A 318 39.17 -47.71 -42.09
C ASN A 318 38.26 -46.50 -41.83
N THR A 319 37.00 -46.72 -41.50
CA THR A 319 35.97 -45.67 -41.30
C THR A 319 35.28 -45.74 -39.93
N SER A 320 35.89 -46.44 -38.96
CA SER A 320 35.34 -46.60 -37.60
C SER A 320 35.71 -45.43 -36.68
N ASN A 321 34.72 -44.83 -36.01
CA ASN A 321 34.84 -43.76 -34.99
C ASN A 321 35.00 -44.35 -33.58
N SER A 322 35.89 -43.81 -32.78
CA SER A 322 36.08 -44.07 -31.34
C SER A 322 35.23 -43.09 -30.53
N ALA A 323 34.68 -43.49 -29.37
CA ALA A 323 33.93 -42.54 -28.53
C ALA A 323 34.89 -41.67 -27.70
N PRO A 324 34.52 -40.41 -27.39
CA PRO A 324 35.30 -39.58 -26.47
C PRO A 324 35.33 -40.20 -25.08
N VAL A 325 36.37 -39.93 -24.30
CA VAL A 325 36.54 -40.42 -22.92
C VAL A 325 36.57 -39.23 -21.96
N MET A 326 35.58 -39.14 -21.06
CA MET A 326 35.50 -38.08 -20.07
C MET A 326 36.37 -38.38 -18.84
N THR A 327 37.04 -37.35 -18.32
CA THR A 327 37.78 -37.46 -17.06
C THR A 327 36.81 -37.55 -15.89
N ALA A 328 37.09 -38.42 -14.91
CA ALA A 328 36.26 -38.54 -13.72
C ALA A 328 36.19 -37.21 -12.94
N ILE A 329 34.99 -36.84 -12.52
CA ILE A 329 34.71 -35.62 -11.75
C ILE A 329 34.55 -36.00 -10.28
N SER A 330 35.28 -35.31 -9.39
CA SER A 330 35.15 -35.49 -7.94
C SER A 330 33.84 -34.89 -7.42
N ASP A 331 33.32 -35.42 -6.30
CA ASP A 331 32.22 -34.77 -5.58
C ASP A 331 32.55 -33.32 -5.21
N GLN A 332 31.53 -32.46 -5.25
CA GLN A 332 31.64 -31.02 -5.05
C GLN A 332 30.76 -30.55 -3.89
N SER A 333 31.12 -29.41 -3.28
CA SER A 333 30.32 -28.79 -2.24
C SER A 333 30.43 -27.27 -2.25
N LEU A 334 29.32 -26.60 -1.95
CA LEU A 334 29.20 -25.17 -1.69
C LEU A 334 28.15 -24.94 -0.60
N ASN A 335 28.11 -23.73 -0.05
CA ASN A 335 27.01 -23.31 0.81
C ASN A 335 25.83 -22.84 -0.06
N GLU A 336 24.62 -22.87 0.48
CA GLU A 336 23.47 -22.23 -0.17
C GLU A 336 23.72 -20.73 -0.41
N ASP A 337 23.00 -20.18 -1.37
CA ASP A 337 23.15 -18.82 -1.92
C ASP A 337 24.53 -18.47 -2.51
N GLY A 338 25.42 -19.46 -2.62
CA GLY A 338 26.72 -19.35 -3.27
C GLY A 338 26.70 -19.76 -4.75
N THR A 339 27.84 -19.59 -5.41
CA THR A 339 28.07 -20.10 -6.77
C THR A 339 29.35 -20.95 -6.82
N LEU A 340 29.38 -21.93 -7.74
CA LEU A 340 30.53 -22.80 -7.96
C LEU A 340 30.74 -23.09 -9.44
N ASP A 341 31.97 -22.94 -9.94
CA ASP A 341 32.39 -23.33 -11.29
C ASP A 341 33.30 -24.57 -11.25
N VAL A 342 33.02 -25.54 -12.11
CA VAL A 342 33.77 -26.78 -12.29
C VAL A 342 34.25 -26.89 -13.74
N THR A 343 35.55 -27.01 -13.96
CA THR A 343 36.12 -27.23 -15.30
C THR A 343 36.09 -28.72 -15.67
N LEU A 344 35.52 -29.02 -16.83
CA LEU A 344 35.42 -30.37 -17.40
C LEU A 344 36.56 -30.65 -18.38
N SER A 345 36.99 -31.91 -18.47
CA SER A 345 38.02 -32.38 -19.42
C SER A 345 37.68 -33.75 -19.99
N ALA A 346 37.96 -33.94 -21.28
CA ALA A 346 37.80 -35.20 -22.00
C ALA A 346 38.85 -35.30 -23.11
N SER A 347 39.09 -36.53 -23.60
CA SER A 347 39.99 -36.81 -24.71
C SER A 347 39.31 -37.73 -25.72
N ASP A 348 39.52 -37.49 -27.01
CA ASP A 348 39.10 -38.39 -28.06
C ASP A 348 40.32 -38.94 -28.82
N ALA A 349 40.25 -40.21 -29.22
CA ALA A 349 41.38 -40.93 -29.83
C ALA A 349 41.57 -40.58 -31.30
N ASP A 350 40.50 -40.14 -31.98
CA ASP A 350 40.49 -39.74 -33.39
C ASP A 350 40.82 -38.24 -33.54
N GLY A 351 40.69 -37.48 -32.45
CA GLY A 351 41.05 -36.05 -32.38
C GLY A 351 39.88 -35.13 -32.70
N ASP A 352 38.65 -35.63 -32.59
CA ASP A 352 37.44 -34.89 -32.93
C ASP A 352 37.13 -33.76 -31.94
N ALA A 353 36.36 -32.77 -32.41
CA ALA A 353 35.96 -31.62 -31.60
C ALA A 353 34.89 -32.02 -30.58
N LEU A 354 35.11 -31.67 -29.31
CA LEU A 354 34.25 -32.11 -28.20
C LEU A 354 33.23 -31.05 -27.78
N THR A 355 32.01 -31.50 -27.49
CA THR A 355 30.91 -30.70 -26.96
C THR A 355 30.40 -31.28 -25.65
N TYR A 356 30.07 -30.43 -24.68
CA TYR A 356 29.61 -30.85 -23.35
C TYR A 356 28.15 -30.46 -23.13
N ALA A 357 27.40 -31.32 -22.44
CA ALA A 357 26.01 -31.08 -22.08
C ALA A 357 25.70 -31.61 -20.67
N ILE A 358 24.78 -30.94 -19.97
CA ILE A 358 24.18 -31.47 -18.74
C ILE A 358 23.05 -32.41 -19.15
N THR A 359 23.10 -33.65 -18.66
CA THR A 359 22.05 -34.66 -18.96
C THR A 359 21.12 -34.86 -17.78
N SER A 360 21.60 -34.68 -16.56
CA SER A 360 20.79 -34.73 -15.35
C SER A 360 21.38 -33.83 -14.29
N ALA A 361 20.56 -32.96 -13.72
CA ALA A 361 20.83 -32.20 -12.50
C ALA A 361 19.48 -31.88 -11.85
N ALA A 362 19.45 -31.80 -10.52
CA ALA A 362 18.30 -31.25 -9.83
C ALA A 362 18.13 -29.78 -10.25
N THR A 363 16.88 -29.35 -10.46
CA THR A 363 16.57 -27.98 -10.89
C THR A 363 17.08 -26.95 -9.88
N GLU A 364 17.00 -27.32 -8.60
CA GLU A 364 17.38 -26.54 -7.43
C GLU A 364 18.90 -26.28 -7.34
N PHE A 365 19.72 -26.94 -8.18
CA PHE A 365 21.16 -26.66 -8.26
C PHE A 365 21.51 -25.51 -9.20
N GLY A 366 20.56 -25.05 -10.03
CA GLY A 366 20.80 -24.02 -11.06
C GLY A 366 21.99 -24.33 -11.97
N ALA A 367 22.14 -25.61 -12.35
CA ALA A 367 23.27 -26.07 -13.14
C ALA A 367 23.21 -25.51 -14.58
N SER A 368 24.30 -24.93 -15.06
CA SER A 368 24.45 -24.45 -16.44
C SER A 368 25.82 -24.80 -17.01
N ILE A 369 25.93 -24.89 -18.34
CA ILE A 369 27.18 -25.27 -18.99
C ILE A 369 27.49 -24.33 -20.15
N SER A 370 28.74 -23.85 -20.20
CA SER A 370 29.24 -22.99 -21.28
C SER A 370 30.65 -23.43 -21.67
N GLY A 371 30.79 -23.98 -22.88
CA GLY A 371 32.03 -24.60 -23.31
C GLY A 371 32.37 -25.82 -22.43
N SER A 372 33.49 -25.76 -21.73
CA SER A 372 33.94 -26.80 -20.78
C SER A 372 33.75 -26.41 -19.31
N THR A 373 33.04 -25.32 -19.01
CA THR A 373 32.76 -24.88 -17.63
C THR A 373 31.33 -25.22 -17.25
N LEU A 374 31.18 -26.00 -16.18
CA LEU A 374 29.91 -26.33 -15.52
C LEU A 374 29.75 -25.42 -14.30
N SER A 375 28.70 -24.61 -14.28
CA SER A 375 28.42 -23.62 -13.24
C SER A 375 27.18 -24.00 -12.44
N PHE A 376 27.21 -23.76 -11.14
CA PHE A 376 26.09 -23.98 -10.21
C PHE A 376 25.73 -22.68 -9.50
N SER A 377 24.43 -22.42 -9.41
CA SER A 377 23.82 -21.33 -8.65
C SER A 377 22.51 -21.86 -8.08
N PRO A 378 22.54 -22.52 -6.92
CA PRO A 378 21.36 -23.14 -6.33
C PRO A 378 20.21 -22.15 -6.16
N ASP A 379 18.98 -22.68 -6.11
CA ASP A 379 17.82 -21.90 -5.68
C ASP A 379 18.08 -21.33 -4.27
N ALA A 380 17.56 -20.13 -4.02
CA ALA A 380 17.77 -19.47 -2.73
C ALA A 380 17.28 -20.36 -1.59
N ASN A 381 18.09 -20.46 -0.53
CA ASN A 381 17.81 -21.23 0.68
C ASN A 381 17.59 -22.74 0.45
N TYR A 382 18.12 -23.28 -0.64
CA TYR A 382 18.11 -24.73 -0.88
C TYR A 382 19.37 -25.39 -0.31
N ASN A 383 19.17 -26.28 0.65
CA ASN A 383 20.19 -27.18 1.16
C ASN A 383 19.87 -28.65 0.81
N GLY A 384 20.88 -29.41 0.38
CA GLY A 384 20.65 -30.78 -0.05
C GLY A 384 21.80 -31.36 -0.87
N SER A 385 21.71 -32.66 -1.18
CA SER A 385 22.70 -33.32 -2.02
C SER A 385 22.03 -34.12 -3.13
N GLY A 386 22.72 -34.27 -4.25
CA GLY A 386 22.16 -34.89 -5.44
C GLY A 386 23.21 -35.17 -6.49
N THR A 387 22.86 -36.03 -7.44
CA THR A 387 23.77 -36.44 -8.50
C THR A 387 23.63 -35.52 -9.70
N VAL A 388 24.76 -35.03 -10.20
CA VAL A 388 24.86 -34.30 -11.46
C VAL A 388 25.54 -35.20 -12.48
N THR A 389 24.94 -35.36 -13.65
CA THR A 389 25.47 -36.12 -14.78
C THR A 389 25.70 -35.19 -15.97
N VAL A 390 26.92 -35.22 -16.48
CA VAL A 390 27.34 -34.50 -17.68
C VAL A 390 27.79 -35.47 -18.76
N GLN A 391 27.58 -35.10 -20.01
CA GLN A 391 27.93 -35.88 -21.19
C GLN A 391 28.89 -35.08 -22.08
N VAL A 392 29.83 -35.77 -22.71
CA VAL A 392 30.68 -35.26 -23.78
C VAL A 392 30.36 -36.00 -25.08
N SER A 393 30.36 -35.28 -26.20
CA SER A 393 30.07 -35.80 -27.54
C SER A 393 31.09 -35.29 -28.56
N ASP A 394 31.53 -36.16 -29.46
CA ASP A 394 32.34 -35.85 -30.64
C ASP A 394 31.47 -35.56 -31.90
N GLY A 395 30.14 -35.68 -31.77
CA GLY A 395 29.18 -35.55 -32.87
C GLY A 395 28.66 -36.88 -33.43
N VAL A 396 29.25 -38.02 -33.05
CA VAL A 396 28.89 -39.38 -33.47
C VAL A 396 28.59 -40.26 -32.25
N ALA A 397 29.48 -40.26 -31.27
CA ALA A 397 29.42 -41.03 -30.04
C ALA A 397 29.56 -40.13 -28.80
N THR A 398 29.25 -40.69 -27.62
CA THR A 398 29.23 -39.92 -26.38
C THR A 398 29.75 -40.72 -25.20
N ASP A 399 30.27 -40.03 -24.20
CA ASP A 399 30.59 -40.57 -22.87
C ASP A 399 30.04 -39.66 -21.76
N SER A 400 29.88 -40.17 -20.55
CA SER A 400 29.26 -39.43 -19.45
C SER A 400 29.93 -39.70 -18.10
N ALA A 401 30.03 -38.67 -17.28
CA ALA A 401 30.47 -38.78 -15.89
C ALA A 401 29.38 -38.24 -14.94
N SER A 402 29.31 -38.81 -13.75
CA SER A 402 28.43 -38.34 -12.67
C SER A 402 29.21 -38.09 -11.39
N PHE A 403 28.79 -37.10 -10.63
CA PHE A 403 29.32 -36.79 -9.30
C PHE A 403 28.22 -36.27 -8.37
N THR A 404 28.47 -36.23 -7.07
CA THR A 404 27.55 -35.68 -6.08
C THR A 404 27.86 -34.21 -5.85
N LEU A 405 26.84 -33.35 -5.93
CA LEU A 405 26.90 -31.96 -5.46
C LEU A 405 26.20 -31.87 -4.11
N THR A 406 26.85 -31.27 -3.11
CA THR A 406 26.28 -31.02 -1.78
C THR A 406 26.20 -29.52 -1.50
N ILE A 407 24.98 -29.02 -1.33
CA ILE A 407 24.69 -27.67 -0.86
C ILE A 407 24.53 -27.71 0.67
N ASN A 408 25.44 -27.05 1.39
CA ASN A 408 25.42 -27.00 2.84
C ASN A 408 24.44 -25.93 3.31
N ALA A 409 23.63 -26.28 4.33
CA ALA A 409 22.79 -25.32 5.03
C ALA A 409 23.62 -24.28 5.78
N VAL A 410 23.15 -23.05 5.79
CA VAL A 410 23.65 -21.90 6.51
C VAL A 410 22.44 -21.26 7.19
N ASN A 411 22.55 -21.01 8.50
CA ASN A 411 21.47 -20.40 9.28
C ASN A 411 21.05 -19.05 8.67
N ASP A 412 19.80 -18.95 8.26
CA ASP A 412 19.12 -17.71 7.89
C ASP A 412 18.60 -17.01 9.15
N ALA A 413 18.62 -15.68 9.18
CA ALA A 413 18.04 -14.96 10.32
C ALA A 413 16.51 -15.01 10.28
N PRO A 414 15.82 -15.09 11.44
CA PRO A 414 14.37 -14.97 11.47
C PRO A 414 13.93 -13.59 10.99
N VAL A 415 12.76 -13.50 10.38
CA VAL A 415 12.17 -12.24 9.88
C VAL A 415 10.91 -11.93 10.69
N ILE A 416 10.91 -10.84 11.46
CA ILE A 416 9.74 -10.40 12.21
C ILE A 416 8.77 -9.62 11.32
N THR A 417 7.47 -9.92 11.43
CA THR A 417 6.43 -9.19 10.71
C THR A 417 6.32 -7.78 11.29
N ALA A 418 6.19 -6.77 10.41
CA ALA A 418 6.00 -5.39 10.83
C ALA A 418 4.81 -5.26 11.79
N ILE A 419 5.05 -4.60 12.93
CA ILE A 419 4.03 -4.34 13.95
C ILE A 419 3.46 -2.95 13.67
N SER A 420 2.14 -2.85 13.52
CA SER A 420 1.49 -1.54 13.38
C SER A 420 1.52 -0.77 14.68
N ASP A 421 1.45 0.56 14.61
CA ASP A 421 1.28 1.42 15.79
C ASP A 421 0.06 0.98 16.61
N GLN A 422 0.20 1.05 17.93
CA GLN A 422 -0.79 0.57 18.87
C GLN A 422 -1.28 1.71 19.77
N ASN A 423 -2.50 1.55 20.27
CA ASN A 423 -3.06 2.41 21.31
C ASN A 423 -3.62 1.57 22.45
N VAL A 424 -3.54 2.14 23.65
CA VAL A 424 -4.15 1.61 24.86
C VAL A 424 -4.55 2.80 25.71
N ASP A 425 -5.65 2.68 26.45
CA ASP A 425 -6.01 3.71 27.42
C ASP A 425 -5.17 3.53 28.70
N GLU A 426 -4.90 4.61 29.43
CA GLU A 426 -4.26 4.50 30.75
C GLU A 426 -5.07 3.61 31.70
N ASP A 427 -4.40 2.95 32.65
CA ASP A 427 -4.93 1.86 33.49
C ASP A 427 -5.44 0.62 32.73
N GLY A 428 -5.36 0.62 31.40
CA GLY A 428 -5.73 -0.49 30.54
C GLY A 428 -4.62 -1.52 30.39
N THR A 429 -4.96 -2.61 29.68
CA THR A 429 -3.96 -3.59 29.23
C THR A 429 -4.14 -3.85 27.74
N LEU A 430 -3.04 -3.94 27.00
CA LEU A 430 -3.03 -4.32 25.60
C LEU A 430 -2.20 -5.59 25.40
N SER A 431 -2.65 -6.48 24.53
CA SER A 431 -1.88 -7.66 24.10
C SER A 431 -1.79 -7.71 22.58
N VAL A 432 -0.56 -7.79 22.08
CA VAL A 432 -0.21 -7.87 20.66
C VAL A 432 0.42 -9.23 20.41
N THR A 433 -0.14 -9.99 19.47
CA THR A 433 0.48 -11.24 19.01
C THR A 433 1.55 -10.93 17.99
N LEU A 434 2.78 -11.33 18.28
CA LEU A 434 3.93 -11.20 17.40
C LEU A 434 3.98 -12.39 16.43
N ALA A 435 4.38 -12.11 15.20
CA ALA A 435 4.60 -13.11 14.17
C ALA A 435 5.98 -12.90 13.56
N ALA A 436 6.73 -13.99 13.41
CA ALA A 436 7.97 -14.04 12.67
C ALA A 436 8.04 -15.37 11.93
N SER A 437 8.82 -15.41 10.87
CA SER A 437 9.10 -16.62 10.10
C SER A 437 10.59 -16.80 9.99
N ASP A 438 11.01 -18.05 9.99
CA ASP A 438 12.40 -18.45 9.83
C ASP A 438 12.44 -19.50 8.73
N VAL A 439 13.36 -19.33 7.79
CA VAL A 439 13.43 -20.15 6.57
C VAL A 439 13.85 -21.57 6.91
N ASP A 440 14.74 -21.74 7.88
CA ASP A 440 15.22 -23.04 8.39
C ASP A 440 14.17 -23.74 9.27
N GLY A 441 13.15 -22.99 9.72
CA GLY A 441 12.11 -23.49 10.61
C GLY A 441 12.58 -23.60 12.06
N ASP A 442 13.62 -22.84 12.43
CA ASP A 442 14.18 -22.83 13.78
C ASP A 442 13.19 -22.27 14.82
N SER A 443 13.42 -22.63 16.09
CA SER A 443 12.55 -22.22 17.18
C SER A 443 12.77 -20.75 17.53
N LEU A 444 11.73 -19.93 17.43
CA LEU A 444 11.82 -18.49 17.65
C LEU A 444 11.50 -18.07 19.08
N SER A 445 12.27 -17.11 19.57
CA SER A 445 12.05 -16.44 20.85
C SER A 445 12.05 -14.93 20.67
N TYR A 446 11.17 -14.25 21.41
CA TYR A 446 10.95 -12.81 21.32
C TYR A 446 11.39 -12.11 22.60
N SER A 447 11.88 -10.89 22.47
CA SER A 447 12.22 -10.04 23.62
C SER A 447 11.93 -8.57 23.33
N VAL A 448 11.65 -7.79 24.38
CA VAL A 448 11.55 -6.33 24.28
C VAL A 448 12.95 -5.76 24.52
N THR A 449 13.51 -5.10 23.52
CA THR A 449 14.87 -4.52 23.63
C THR A 449 14.82 -3.04 24.02
N SER A 450 13.73 -2.35 23.71
CA SER A 450 13.51 -0.96 24.12
C SER A 450 12.02 -0.68 24.32
N ALA A 451 11.66 -0.09 25.47
CA ALA A 451 10.35 0.48 25.74
C ALA A 451 10.49 1.47 26.91
N ALA A 452 9.63 2.48 26.99
CA ALA A 452 9.51 3.30 28.19
C ALA A 452 9.03 2.41 29.36
N SER A 453 9.56 2.63 30.56
CA SER A 453 9.17 1.88 31.76
C SER A 453 7.68 1.99 32.05
N GLU A 454 7.13 3.17 31.81
CA GLU A 454 5.76 3.59 32.02
C GLU A 454 4.77 2.84 31.12
N PHE A 455 5.22 2.09 30.11
CA PHE A 455 4.38 1.22 29.29
C PHE A 455 4.16 -0.18 29.88
N GLY A 456 4.96 -0.59 30.87
CA GLY A 456 4.90 -1.94 31.45
C GLY A 456 5.05 -3.06 30.42
N ALA A 457 5.87 -2.84 29.38
CA ALA A 457 6.03 -3.77 28.27
C ALA A 457 6.65 -5.10 28.72
N SER A 458 6.02 -6.22 28.38
CA SER A 458 6.52 -7.57 28.69
C SER A 458 6.18 -8.55 27.58
N ILE A 459 7.00 -9.59 27.40
CA ILE A 459 6.75 -10.65 26.42
C ILE A 459 6.65 -12.00 27.11
N THR A 460 5.65 -12.78 26.74
CA THR A 460 5.51 -14.21 27.10
C THR A 460 5.18 -15.01 25.85
N GLY A 461 6.08 -15.92 25.46
CA GLY A 461 5.97 -16.62 24.19
C GLY A 461 6.07 -15.63 23.02
N ASN A 462 5.03 -15.56 22.19
CA ASN A 462 4.89 -14.59 21.11
C ASN A 462 3.88 -13.47 21.44
N THR A 463 3.46 -13.32 22.70
CA THR A 463 2.51 -12.27 23.10
C THR A 463 3.25 -11.15 23.80
N LEU A 464 3.25 -9.97 23.19
CA LEU A 464 3.70 -8.71 23.78
C LEU A 464 2.54 -8.07 24.52
N SER A 465 2.72 -7.81 25.81
CA SER A 465 1.72 -7.21 26.68
C SER A 465 2.18 -5.85 27.18
N PHE A 466 1.25 -4.91 27.26
CA PHE A 466 1.45 -3.60 27.85
C PHE A 466 0.47 -3.42 28.99
N SER A 467 0.98 -2.87 30.08
CA SER A 467 0.21 -2.45 31.26
C SER A 467 0.83 -1.12 31.67
N PRO A 468 0.38 0.00 31.07
CA PRO A 468 0.91 1.29 31.44
C PRO A 468 0.83 1.54 32.95
N ASP A 469 1.75 2.35 33.46
CA ASP A 469 1.68 2.82 34.84
C ASP A 469 0.36 3.57 35.05
N ALA A 470 -0.18 3.48 36.27
CA ALA A 470 -1.44 4.14 36.57
C ALA A 470 -1.34 5.64 36.32
N ASN A 471 -2.36 6.19 35.66
CA ASN A 471 -2.49 7.62 35.36
C ASN A 471 -1.36 8.18 34.47
N TYR A 472 -0.71 7.31 33.68
CA TYR A 472 0.28 7.72 32.69
C TYR A 472 -0.36 7.84 31.31
N SER A 473 -0.23 9.02 30.71
CA SER A 473 -0.54 9.26 29.29
C SER A 473 0.67 9.78 28.52
N GLY A 474 0.82 9.32 27.27
CA GLY A 474 1.98 9.65 26.45
C GLY A 474 2.26 8.64 25.33
N SER A 475 3.17 8.98 24.43
CA SER A 475 3.54 8.12 23.29
C SER A 475 5.04 7.86 23.23
N GLY A 476 5.45 6.71 22.71
CA GLY A 476 6.85 6.34 22.62
C GLY A 476 7.09 5.11 21.76
N THR A 477 8.35 4.91 21.37
CA THR A 477 8.75 3.79 20.52
C THR A 477 9.03 2.55 21.35
N VAL A 478 8.46 1.42 20.92
CA VAL A 478 8.75 0.08 21.43
C VAL A 478 9.50 -0.69 20.35
N THR A 479 10.61 -1.32 20.72
CA THR A 479 11.40 -2.20 19.84
C THR A 479 11.37 -3.61 20.39
N VAL A 480 11.02 -4.55 19.51
CA VAL A 480 10.96 -5.98 19.78
C VAL A 480 12.00 -6.67 18.89
N GLU A 481 12.71 -7.63 19.46
CA GLU A 481 13.66 -8.48 18.76
C GLU A 481 13.15 -9.92 18.73
N VAL A 482 13.34 -10.60 17.61
CA VAL A 482 13.16 -12.05 17.47
C VAL A 482 14.53 -12.70 17.21
N THR A 483 14.75 -13.88 17.79
CA THR A 483 15.96 -14.68 17.58
C THR A 483 15.64 -16.17 17.46
N ASP A 484 16.38 -16.85 16.60
CA ASP A 484 16.45 -18.31 16.43
C ASP A 484 17.48 -18.96 17.39
N GLY A 485 18.26 -18.15 18.11
CA GLY A 485 19.37 -18.56 18.98
C GLY A 485 20.78 -18.29 18.42
N THR A 486 20.90 -17.96 17.14
CA THR A 486 22.15 -17.68 16.41
C THR A 486 22.17 -16.27 15.83
N ALA A 487 21.07 -15.85 15.21
CA ALA A 487 20.85 -14.56 14.56
C ALA A 487 19.58 -13.86 15.08
N THR A 488 19.40 -12.59 14.73
CA THR A 488 18.34 -11.73 15.27
C THR A 488 17.77 -10.80 14.20
N ASP A 489 16.49 -10.46 14.31
CA ASP A 489 15.84 -9.36 13.58
C ASP A 489 14.95 -8.55 14.52
N SER A 490 14.62 -7.31 14.17
CA SER A 490 13.88 -6.40 15.05
C SER A 490 12.84 -5.55 14.33
N ALA A 491 11.73 -5.28 15.02
CA ALA A 491 10.67 -4.37 14.57
C ALA A 491 10.42 -3.32 15.65
N SER A 492 10.17 -2.09 15.21
CA SER A 492 9.78 -0.98 16.09
C SER A 492 8.44 -0.42 15.68
N PHE A 493 7.65 0.01 16.67
CA PHE A 493 6.36 0.66 16.48
C PHE A 493 6.13 1.70 17.58
N THR A 494 5.16 2.59 17.38
CA THR A 494 4.74 3.57 18.38
C THR A 494 3.62 2.98 19.22
N LEU A 495 3.76 3.04 20.54
CA LEU A 495 2.65 2.85 21.47
C LEU A 495 2.20 4.22 21.98
N THR A 496 0.90 4.49 21.85
CA THR A 496 0.25 5.67 22.43
C THR A 496 -0.64 5.24 23.58
N VAL A 497 -0.39 5.76 24.78
CA VAL A 497 -1.25 5.64 25.95
C VAL A 497 -2.17 6.85 26.00
N ASN A 498 -3.47 6.64 25.81
CA ASN A 498 -4.46 7.71 25.81
C ASN A 498 -4.84 8.09 27.24
N ALA A 499 -4.95 9.39 27.50
CA ALA A 499 -5.50 9.89 28.75
C ALA A 499 -7.01 9.59 28.83
N VAL A 500 -7.47 9.19 30.02
CA VAL A 500 -8.85 8.97 30.41
C VAL A 500 -9.10 9.78 31.67
N ASN A 501 -10.14 10.61 31.64
CA ASN A 501 -10.47 11.51 32.75
C ASN A 501 -10.68 10.75 34.08
N ASP A 502 -9.87 11.03 35.09
CA ASP A 502 -10.08 10.61 36.47
C ASP A 502 -11.09 11.54 37.16
N ALA A 503 -11.88 11.03 38.11
CA ALA A 503 -12.75 11.91 38.89
C ALA A 503 -11.94 12.70 39.94
N PRO A 504 -12.25 13.99 40.19
CA PRO A 504 -11.61 14.75 41.24
C PRO A 504 -11.96 14.16 42.61
N VAL A 505 -11.04 14.19 43.57
CA VAL A 505 -11.22 13.65 44.92
C VAL A 505 -11.38 14.79 45.91
N ILE A 506 -12.55 14.90 46.56
CA ILE A 506 -12.81 15.94 47.55
C ILE A 506 -12.27 15.56 48.94
N ALA A 507 -11.64 16.52 49.63
CA ALA A 507 -11.18 16.31 51.00
C ALA A 507 -12.35 16.13 51.97
N VAL A 508 -12.21 15.22 52.93
CA VAL A 508 -13.22 14.99 53.98
C VAL A 508 -13.41 16.26 54.82
N ILE A 509 -14.67 16.67 54.99
CA ILE A 509 -15.06 17.83 55.80
C ILE A 509 -15.48 17.33 57.18
N SER A 510 -14.95 17.95 58.24
CA SER A 510 -15.38 17.66 59.61
C SER A 510 -16.72 18.32 59.93
N ASN A 511 -17.48 17.76 60.87
CA ASN A 511 -18.70 18.38 61.38
C ASN A 511 -18.44 19.80 61.88
N GLN A 512 -19.40 20.68 61.62
CA GLN A 512 -19.33 22.11 61.89
C GLN A 512 -20.37 22.53 62.92
N ASN A 513 -20.07 23.63 63.62
CA ASN A 513 -20.94 24.19 64.64
C ASN A 513 -20.92 25.71 64.54
N LEU A 514 -22.10 26.34 64.54
CA LEU A 514 -22.23 27.77 64.72
C LEU A 514 -23.39 28.09 65.67
N ASP A 515 -23.43 29.30 66.18
CA ASP A 515 -24.57 29.78 66.96
C ASP A 515 -25.60 30.42 66.01
N GLU A 516 -26.87 30.42 66.37
CA GLU A 516 -27.90 31.10 65.57
C GLU A 516 -27.60 32.60 65.42
N ASP A 517 -28.13 33.21 64.35
CA ASP A 517 -27.81 34.57 63.87
C ASP A 517 -26.33 34.82 63.50
N GLY A 518 -25.48 33.78 63.54
CA GLY A 518 -24.09 33.82 63.12
C GLY A 518 -23.88 33.48 61.64
N THR A 519 -22.63 33.63 61.20
CA THR A 519 -22.18 33.09 59.90
C THR A 519 -20.95 32.21 60.06
N LEU A 520 -20.79 31.22 59.16
CA LEU A 520 -19.65 30.32 59.14
C LEU A 520 -19.18 30.06 57.71
N ASP A 521 -17.88 30.24 57.47
CA ASP A 521 -17.22 29.88 56.20
C ASP A 521 -16.34 28.64 56.38
N VAL A 522 -16.48 27.68 55.45
CA VAL A 522 -15.70 26.45 55.37
C VAL A 522 -14.97 26.42 54.03
N THR A 523 -13.64 26.33 54.07
CA THR A 523 -12.84 26.17 52.84
C THR A 523 -12.82 24.72 52.38
N LEU A 524 -13.19 24.50 51.12
CA LEU A 524 -13.16 23.22 50.44
C LEU A 524 -11.83 23.04 49.69
N SER A 525 -11.41 21.78 49.56
CA SER A 525 -10.23 21.40 48.77
C SER A 525 -10.46 20.04 48.13
N ALA A 526 -9.90 19.87 46.94
CA ALA A 526 -9.93 18.64 46.18
C ALA A 526 -8.64 18.53 45.35
N THR A 527 -8.32 17.32 44.92
CA THR A 527 -7.21 17.03 44.01
C THR A 527 -7.73 16.29 42.81
N ASP A 528 -7.09 16.50 41.66
CA ASP A 528 -7.43 15.88 40.40
C ASP A 528 -6.14 15.44 39.72
N THR A 529 -6.14 14.25 39.12
CA THR A 529 -4.94 13.64 38.54
C THR A 529 -4.43 14.50 37.37
N GLU A 530 -5.33 14.93 36.49
CA GLU A 530 -5.04 15.70 35.28
C GLU A 530 -4.78 17.19 35.60
N ASN A 531 -5.09 17.61 36.83
CA ASN A 531 -5.09 19.00 37.30
C ASN A 531 -6.14 19.85 36.57
N ASP A 532 -7.29 19.26 36.28
CA ASP A 532 -8.41 19.95 35.66
C ASP A 532 -9.01 21.05 36.56
N THR A 533 -9.78 21.94 35.95
CA THR A 533 -10.42 23.05 36.67
C THR A 533 -11.60 22.54 37.50
N LEU A 534 -11.51 22.68 38.82
CA LEU A 534 -12.50 22.14 39.74
C LEU A 534 -13.62 23.12 40.10
N ILE A 535 -14.85 22.62 40.05
CA ILE A 535 -16.08 23.35 40.34
C ILE A 535 -16.76 22.69 41.55
N PHE A 536 -16.90 23.45 42.64
CA PHE A 536 -17.61 23.00 43.83
C PHE A 536 -19.08 23.41 43.79
N SER A 537 -19.96 22.53 44.27
CA SER A 537 -21.40 22.80 44.37
C SER A 537 -22.03 22.13 45.60
N ILE A 538 -23.15 22.68 46.05
CA ILE A 538 -23.95 22.09 47.13
C ILE A 538 -24.94 21.12 46.50
N VAL A 539 -24.88 19.85 46.90
CA VAL A 539 -25.84 18.82 46.49
C VAL A 539 -27.08 18.88 47.35
N SER A 540 -26.91 19.05 48.67
CA SER A 540 -28.03 19.21 49.61
C SER A 540 -27.60 19.95 50.88
N ALA A 541 -28.49 20.83 51.36
CA ALA A 541 -28.45 21.45 52.67
C ALA A 541 -29.89 21.82 53.06
N ALA A 542 -30.19 21.86 54.36
CA ALA A 542 -31.47 22.40 54.81
C ALA A 542 -31.57 23.89 54.47
N ALA A 543 -32.73 24.36 54.02
CA ALA A 543 -32.92 25.77 53.64
C ALA A 543 -32.62 26.72 54.81
N ASP A 544 -32.98 26.30 56.03
CA ASP A 544 -32.77 27.06 57.27
C ASP A 544 -31.29 27.25 57.63
N PHE A 545 -30.35 26.57 56.96
CA PHE A 545 -28.91 26.79 57.13
C PHE A 545 -28.35 27.94 56.27
N GLY A 546 -29.12 28.44 55.30
CA GLY A 546 -28.67 29.48 54.36
C GLY A 546 -27.35 29.17 53.67
N ALA A 547 -27.15 27.90 53.29
CA ALA A 547 -25.91 27.43 52.68
C ALA A 547 -25.71 28.02 51.27
N SER A 548 -24.54 28.58 51.01
CA SER A 548 -24.13 29.09 49.71
C SER A 548 -22.68 28.74 49.42
N ILE A 549 -22.29 28.72 48.14
CA ILE A 549 -20.93 28.39 47.75
C ILE A 549 -20.39 29.38 46.72
N SER A 550 -19.16 29.85 46.95
CA SER A 550 -18.46 30.76 46.03
C SER A 550 -17.00 30.34 45.91
N GLY A 551 -16.63 29.86 44.72
CA GLY A 551 -15.31 29.26 44.48
C GLY A 551 -15.11 28.04 45.38
N THR A 552 -14.13 28.10 46.27
CA THR A 552 -13.83 27.04 47.26
C THR A 552 -14.40 27.32 48.64
N THR A 553 -15.17 28.40 48.84
CA THR A 553 -15.73 28.75 50.15
C THR A 553 -17.20 28.36 50.22
N LEU A 554 -17.53 27.47 51.16
CA LEU A 554 -18.89 27.11 51.55
C LEU A 554 -19.30 27.95 52.76
N SER A 555 -20.32 28.80 52.60
CA SER A 555 -20.79 29.75 53.62
C SER A 555 -22.15 29.34 54.15
N PHE A 556 -22.37 29.52 55.46
CA PHE A 556 -23.64 29.31 56.14
C PHE A 556 -24.09 30.60 56.84
N ALA A 557 -25.37 30.90 56.71
CA ALA A 557 -26.06 31.98 57.40
C ALA A 557 -27.48 31.49 57.72
N PRO A 558 -27.68 30.81 58.87
CA PRO A 558 -28.97 30.26 59.22
C PRO A 558 -30.08 31.32 59.24
N ALA A 559 -31.33 30.87 59.08
CA ALA A 559 -32.48 31.74 59.30
C ALA A 559 -32.44 32.33 60.73
N ALA A 560 -32.97 33.54 60.90
CA ALA A 560 -33.02 34.16 62.22
C ALA A 560 -33.77 33.27 63.21
N ASP A 561 -33.25 33.18 64.44
CA ASP A 561 -33.81 32.39 65.54
C ASP A 561 -33.93 30.87 65.24
N TYR A 562 -33.19 30.36 64.23
CA TYR A 562 -33.17 28.92 63.92
C TYR A 562 -32.05 28.19 64.65
N ASN A 563 -32.44 27.19 65.43
CA ASN A 563 -31.54 26.22 66.04
C ASN A 563 -31.85 24.78 65.60
N GLY A 564 -30.81 23.98 65.35
CA GLY A 564 -30.99 22.59 64.88
C GLY A 564 -29.75 21.99 64.23
N SER A 565 -29.82 20.70 63.90
CA SER A 565 -28.71 19.97 63.26
C SER A 565 -29.16 19.21 62.01
N GLY A 566 -28.27 19.07 61.03
CA GLY A 566 -28.60 18.47 59.74
C GLY A 566 -27.38 18.16 58.91
N THR A 567 -27.56 17.33 57.89
CA THR A 567 -26.48 16.92 56.97
C THR A 567 -26.38 17.89 55.81
N VAL A 568 -25.17 18.33 55.52
CA VAL A 568 -24.81 19.07 54.31
C VAL A 568 -23.98 18.16 53.41
N THR A 569 -24.34 18.08 52.14
CA THR A 569 -23.58 17.34 51.12
C THR A 569 -23.10 18.31 50.05
N VAL A 570 -21.80 18.28 49.77
CA VAL A 570 -21.17 19.05 48.70
C VAL A 570 -20.46 18.11 47.73
N GLN A 571 -20.31 18.55 46.49
CA GLN A 571 -19.59 17.83 45.45
C GLN A 571 -18.56 18.73 44.77
N VAL A 572 -17.53 18.11 44.20
CA VAL A 572 -16.57 18.72 43.29
C VAL A 572 -16.66 18.02 41.94
N SER A 573 -16.57 18.78 40.84
CA SER A 573 -16.56 18.26 39.48
C SER A 573 -15.48 18.97 38.65
N ASP A 574 -14.83 18.23 37.78
CA ASP A 574 -13.91 18.69 36.73
C ASP A 574 -14.65 19.10 35.43
N GLY A 575 -15.96 18.85 35.36
CA GLY A 575 -16.80 19.03 34.17
C GLY A 575 -17.22 17.73 33.46
N ALA A 576 -16.58 16.60 33.77
CA ALA A 576 -16.86 15.27 33.21
C ALA A 576 -17.31 14.26 34.28
N ALA A 577 -16.64 14.23 35.42
CA ALA A 577 -16.93 13.39 36.57
C ALA A 577 -17.08 14.22 37.86
N ALA A 578 -17.54 13.59 38.94
CA ALA A 578 -17.72 14.26 40.23
C ALA A 578 -17.53 13.32 41.41
N ASP A 579 -17.09 13.87 42.53
CA ASP A 579 -17.02 13.22 43.84
C ASP A 579 -17.73 14.06 44.89
N SER A 580 -18.24 13.43 45.96
CA SER A 580 -19.06 14.09 46.96
C SER A 580 -18.71 13.68 48.38
N THR A 581 -18.90 14.61 49.32
CA THR A 581 -18.72 14.37 50.75
C THR A 581 -19.83 15.03 51.55
N SER A 582 -20.12 14.49 52.73
CA SER A 582 -21.16 14.99 53.62
C SER A 582 -20.63 15.18 55.03
N PHE A 583 -21.14 16.20 55.72
CA PHE A 583 -20.85 16.47 57.12
C PHE A 583 -22.11 17.00 57.83
N THR A 584 -22.12 16.98 59.16
CA THR A 584 -23.21 17.56 59.95
C THR A 584 -22.90 19.01 60.31
N LEU A 585 -23.85 19.91 60.07
CA LEU A 585 -23.86 21.27 60.63
C LEU A 585 -24.83 21.30 61.83
N THR A 586 -24.39 21.88 62.94
CA THR A 586 -25.22 22.15 64.12
C THR A 586 -25.28 23.65 64.36
N VAL A 587 -26.49 24.18 64.50
CA VAL A 587 -26.78 25.57 64.88
C VAL A 587 -27.27 25.55 66.33
N ASN A 588 -26.55 26.21 67.23
CA ASN A 588 -26.90 26.26 68.66
C ASN A 588 -27.87 27.40 68.95
N ALA A 589 -28.79 27.14 69.86
CA ALA A 589 -29.67 28.18 70.40
C ALA A 589 -28.89 29.17 71.28
N VAL A 590 -29.28 30.45 71.20
CA VAL A 590 -28.81 31.60 71.95
C VAL A 590 -30.04 32.39 72.39
N ASN A 591 -30.15 32.66 73.70
CA ASN A 591 -31.29 33.37 74.27
C ASN A 591 -31.51 34.77 73.65
N ASP A 592 -32.71 34.98 73.12
CA ASP A 592 -33.22 36.23 72.57
C ASP A 592 -34.01 37.04 73.60
N ALA A 593 -34.24 38.33 73.33
CA ALA A 593 -35.11 39.14 74.17
C ALA A 593 -36.59 38.96 73.78
N PRO A 594 -37.52 38.95 74.74
CA PRO A 594 -38.94 38.86 74.43
C PRO A 594 -39.42 40.08 73.65
N VAL A 595 -40.29 39.87 72.66
CA VAL A 595 -40.88 40.91 71.82
C VAL A 595 -42.32 41.18 72.24
N MET A 596 -42.62 42.42 72.63
CA MET A 596 -43.99 42.86 72.91
C MET A 596 -44.79 42.98 71.61
N ALA A 597 -46.01 42.47 71.60
CA ALA A 597 -46.93 42.75 70.49
C ALA A 597 -47.24 44.25 70.46
N THR A 598 -47.27 44.83 69.25
CA THR A 598 -47.60 46.25 69.07
C THR A 598 -49.01 46.52 69.59
N SER A 599 -49.14 47.34 70.64
CA SER A 599 -50.44 47.81 71.09
C SER A 599 -50.87 48.98 70.21
N THR A 600 -52.11 48.92 69.72
CA THR A 600 -52.77 50.08 69.12
C THR A 600 -53.03 51.15 70.19
N ASP A 601 -53.22 52.39 69.76
CA ASP A 601 -53.72 53.46 70.62
C ASP A 601 -55.09 53.04 71.18
N HIS A 602 -55.28 53.20 72.47
CA HIS A 602 -56.55 52.90 73.12
C HIS A 602 -57.26 54.19 73.48
N SER A 603 -58.59 54.15 73.49
CA SER A 603 -59.38 55.27 74.00
C SER A 603 -60.38 54.81 75.04
N VAL A 604 -60.68 55.71 75.97
CA VAL A 604 -61.69 55.49 77.00
C VAL A 604 -62.44 56.81 77.23
N THR A 605 -63.75 56.76 77.40
CA THR A 605 -64.55 57.97 77.62
C THR A 605 -64.43 58.44 79.06
N GLU A 606 -64.39 59.76 79.30
CA GLU A 606 -64.36 60.31 80.65
C GLU A 606 -65.51 59.74 81.52
N GLY A 607 -65.18 59.29 82.74
CA GLY A 607 -66.15 58.67 83.66
C GLY A 607 -66.77 57.33 83.20
N GLY A 608 -66.25 56.74 82.12
CA GLY A 608 -66.68 55.44 81.59
C GLY A 608 -66.19 54.23 82.39
N THR A 609 -66.47 53.04 81.87
CA THR A 609 -66.00 51.79 82.47
C THR A 609 -64.49 51.63 82.30
N PRO A 610 -63.76 51.06 83.28
CA PRO A 610 -62.35 50.76 83.13
C PRO A 610 -62.06 49.94 81.87
N LEU A 611 -61.01 50.31 81.16
CA LEU A 611 -60.49 49.61 80.01
C LEU A 611 -59.51 48.54 80.47
N ALA A 612 -59.76 47.28 80.10
CA ALA A 612 -58.84 46.18 80.35
C ALA A 612 -58.09 45.85 79.04
N ILE A 613 -56.78 46.01 79.06
CA ILE A 613 -55.86 45.70 77.97
C ILE A 613 -55.12 44.42 78.34
N THR A 614 -55.18 43.40 77.50
CA THR A 614 -54.35 42.21 77.67
C THR A 614 -53.03 42.44 76.95
N LEU A 615 -51.94 42.47 77.71
CA LEU A 615 -50.59 42.53 77.18
C LEU A 615 -50.21 41.14 76.66
N THR A 616 -49.65 41.10 75.47
CA THR A 616 -49.11 39.89 74.87
C THR A 616 -47.70 40.17 74.41
N ALA A 617 -46.81 39.23 74.68
CA ALA A 617 -45.44 39.21 74.20
C ALA A 617 -45.14 37.78 73.77
N THR A 618 -44.22 37.66 72.85
CA THR A 618 -43.70 36.38 72.37
C THR A 618 -42.20 36.40 72.54
N ASP A 619 -41.63 35.22 72.69
CA ASP A 619 -40.21 35.01 72.89
C ASP A 619 -39.84 33.84 71.97
N SER A 620 -38.83 34.05 71.12
CA SER A 620 -38.43 33.11 70.07
C SER A 620 -37.98 31.77 70.67
N ASP A 621 -37.31 31.81 71.82
CA ASP A 621 -36.89 30.63 72.60
C ASP A 621 -38.05 29.93 73.33
N GLY A 622 -39.19 30.61 73.45
CA GLY A 622 -40.35 30.12 74.20
C GLY A 622 -40.16 30.22 75.72
N ASP A 623 -39.30 31.12 76.20
CA ASP A 623 -39.07 31.33 77.61
C ASP A 623 -40.32 31.90 78.34
N SER A 624 -40.34 31.72 79.66
CA SER A 624 -41.47 32.15 80.49
C SER A 624 -41.46 33.65 80.75
N LEU A 625 -42.50 34.35 80.29
CA LEU A 625 -42.55 35.82 80.31
C LEU A 625 -43.21 36.41 81.56
N THR A 626 -42.60 37.46 82.09
CA THR A 626 -43.08 38.23 83.25
C THR A 626 -43.27 39.70 82.88
N PHE A 627 -44.49 40.21 83.04
CA PHE A 627 -44.84 41.61 82.75
C PHE A 627 -44.79 42.50 84.00
N SER A 628 -44.35 43.74 83.83
CA SER A 628 -44.31 44.76 84.86
C SER A 628 -44.93 46.08 84.39
N LEU A 629 -45.58 46.80 85.30
CA LEU A 629 -46.06 48.17 85.07
C LEU A 629 -44.99 49.14 85.55
N ASP A 630 -44.44 49.92 84.63
CA ASP A 630 -43.32 50.82 84.92
C ASP A 630 -43.81 52.22 85.31
N SER A 631 -44.74 52.79 84.52
CA SER A 631 -45.16 54.19 84.68
C SER A 631 -46.54 54.50 84.09
N TYR A 632 -47.26 55.49 84.62
CA TYR A 632 -48.48 56.08 84.05
C TYR A 632 -48.73 57.50 84.56
N ASP A 633 -49.54 58.29 83.85
CA ASP A 633 -49.96 59.63 84.30
C ASP A 633 -51.17 59.57 85.25
N ALA A 634 -50.88 59.65 86.54
CA ALA A 634 -51.87 59.63 87.60
C ALA A 634 -52.82 60.85 87.62
N ALA A 635 -52.62 61.87 86.77
CA ALA A 635 -53.52 63.03 86.67
C ALA A 635 -54.72 62.80 85.73
N LEU A 636 -54.66 61.79 84.85
CA LEU A 636 -55.68 61.50 83.84
C LEU A 636 -56.30 60.11 84.02
N ILE A 637 -55.50 59.15 84.50
CA ILE A 637 -55.90 57.75 84.67
C ILE A 637 -55.29 57.14 85.93
N SER A 638 -55.85 56.02 86.38
CA SER A 638 -55.14 55.06 87.24
C SER A 638 -54.92 53.75 86.51
N ALA A 639 -53.70 53.20 86.59
CA ALA A 639 -53.34 51.94 85.94
C ALA A 639 -52.91 50.89 86.97
N SER A 640 -53.24 49.62 86.71
CA SER A 640 -52.76 48.48 87.50
C SER A 640 -52.57 47.25 86.62
N LEU A 641 -51.58 46.41 86.93
CA LEU A 641 -51.26 45.20 86.19
C LEU A 641 -51.41 43.96 87.07
N SER A 642 -52.11 42.94 86.57
CA SER A 642 -52.25 41.64 87.22
C SER A 642 -52.11 40.53 86.20
N GLY A 643 -51.06 39.72 86.34
CA GLY A 643 -50.68 38.78 85.28
C GLY A 643 -50.36 39.55 83.99
N THR A 644 -51.11 39.26 82.93
CA THR A 644 -50.98 39.94 81.63
C THR A 644 -52.01 41.05 81.42
N THR A 645 -52.94 41.29 82.35
CA THR A 645 -54.03 42.27 82.14
C THR A 645 -53.69 43.61 82.79
N LEU A 646 -53.45 44.62 81.95
CA LEU A 646 -53.33 46.02 82.32
C LEU A 646 -54.72 46.66 82.36
N THR A 647 -55.15 47.13 83.53
CA THR A 647 -56.44 47.81 83.70
C THR A 647 -56.22 49.31 83.84
N ILE A 648 -56.86 50.10 82.96
CA ILE A 648 -56.83 51.55 82.91
C ILE A 648 -58.19 52.10 83.32
N ASN A 649 -58.22 52.92 84.37
CA ASN A 649 -59.44 53.53 84.87
C ASN A 649 -59.37 55.05 84.68
N PRO A 650 -60.21 55.65 83.80
CA PRO A 650 -60.16 57.09 83.54
C PRO A 650 -60.74 57.89 84.70
N ASP A 651 -60.12 59.04 84.97
CA ASP A 651 -60.62 59.96 85.98
C ASP A 651 -61.82 60.76 85.45
N GLN A 652 -62.74 61.12 86.36
CA GLN A 652 -63.93 61.89 85.99
C GLN A 652 -63.57 63.35 85.67
N ASN A 653 -64.01 63.85 84.51
CA ASN A 653 -63.74 65.21 83.99
C ASN A 653 -62.30 65.45 83.51
N ALA A 654 -61.61 64.40 83.08
CA ALA A 654 -60.29 64.46 82.47
C ALA A 654 -60.38 64.01 81.01
N SER A 655 -59.90 64.82 80.08
CA SER A 655 -59.87 64.49 78.65
C SER A 655 -58.52 64.89 78.04
N GLY A 656 -57.99 64.06 77.16
CA GLY A 656 -56.68 64.28 76.52
C GLY A 656 -55.87 62.98 76.39
N ALA A 657 -54.78 63.07 75.63
CA ALA A 657 -53.88 61.94 75.40
C ALA A 657 -52.86 61.81 76.55
N THR A 658 -52.58 60.56 76.93
CA THR A 658 -51.55 60.18 77.90
C THR A 658 -50.91 58.84 77.52
N THR A 659 -49.92 58.40 78.27
CA THR A 659 -49.21 57.13 78.02
C THR A 659 -49.08 56.27 79.27
N VAL A 660 -48.92 54.97 79.06
CA VAL A 660 -48.62 53.96 80.09
C VAL A 660 -47.41 53.14 79.64
N ASP A 661 -46.35 53.12 80.44
CA ASP A 661 -45.14 52.35 80.16
C ASP A 661 -45.17 51.00 80.89
N VAL A 662 -44.86 49.94 80.16
CA VAL A 662 -44.80 48.56 80.64
C VAL A 662 -43.56 47.84 80.10
N SER A 663 -43.10 46.83 80.82
CA SER A 663 -41.96 46.00 80.43
C SER A 663 -42.29 44.51 80.53
N VAL A 664 -41.60 43.70 79.74
CA VAL A 664 -41.64 42.23 79.77
C VAL A 664 -40.23 41.66 79.84
N SER A 665 -40.05 40.62 80.64
CA SER A 665 -38.78 39.90 80.81
C SER A 665 -38.96 38.40 80.74
N ASP A 666 -38.01 37.71 80.13
CA ASP A 666 -37.82 36.26 80.12
C ASP A 666 -37.05 35.75 81.37
N GLY A 667 -36.48 36.67 82.16
CA GLY A 667 -35.62 36.39 83.32
C GLY A 667 -34.14 36.75 83.12
N ASN A 668 -33.69 36.98 81.88
CA ASN A 668 -32.33 37.42 81.52
C ASN A 668 -32.34 38.77 80.79
N LEU A 669 -33.15 38.90 79.74
CA LEU A 669 -33.32 40.07 78.89
C LEU A 669 -34.71 40.72 79.11
N THR A 670 -34.87 41.96 78.67
CA THR A 670 -36.08 42.76 78.90
C THR A 670 -36.43 43.59 77.68
N ALA A 671 -37.71 43.67 77.33
CA ALA A 671 -38.24 44.62 76.36
C ALA A 671 -39.27 45.57 77.00
N ASN A 672 -39.34 46.79 76.50
CA ASN A 672 -40.21 47.86 77.02
C ASN A 672 -41.20 48.30 75.94
N ALA A 673 -42.40 48.72 76.35
CA ALA A 673 -43.42 49.27 75.48
C ALA A 673 -44.18 50.42 76.16
N THR A 674 -44.60 51.40 75.36
CA THR A 674 -45.42 52.53 75.78
C THR A 674 -46.78 52.45 75.07
N LEU A 675 -47.87 52.42 75.83
CA LEU A 675 -49.24 52.41 75.30
C LEU A 675 -49.81 53.83 75.35
N ASN A 676 -50.29 54.33 74.21
CA ASN A 676 -51.00 55.61 74.18
C ASN A 676 -52.46 55.40 74.56
N ILE A 677 -52.96 56.20 75.51
CA ILE A 677 -54.34 56.22 75.96
C ILE A 677 -54.93 57.60 75.69
N ASN A 678 -56.00 57.69 74.92
CA ASN A 678 -56.74 58.92 74.68
C ASN A 678 -58.06 58.94 75.44
N VAL A 679 -58.23 59.88 76.38
CA VAL A 679 -59.49 60.02 77.11
C VAL A 679 -60.45 60.95 76.35
N LEU A 680 -61.52 60.38 75.77
CA LEU A 680 -62.46 61.03 74.82
C LEU A 680 -63.68 61.68 75.51
N ALA A 681 -64.23 62.72 74.86
CA ALA A 681 -65.59 63.26 75.09
C ALA A 681 -66.63 62.54 74.18
N ALA A 682 -67.95 62.63 74.41
CA ALA A 682 -68.97 61.83 73.68
C ALA A 682 -69.54 62.48 72.38
N ASP A 683 -69.72 61.76 71.23
CA ASP A 683 -69.89 62.31 69.82
C ASP A 683 -70.57 61.45 68.67
N ASN A 684 -70.83 62.13 67.50
CA ASN A 684 -71.06 61.88 66.02
C ASN A 684 -71.00 60.46 65.32
N GLU A 685 -71.60 60.26 64.11
CA GLU A 685 -71.58 59.00 63.28
C GLU A 685 -70.85 59.09 61.88
N ALA A 686 -70.43 57.96 61.29
CA ALA A 686 -69.47 57.87 60.16
C ALA A 686 -70.08 57.49 58.78
N PRO A 687 -69.42 57.81 57.64
CA PRO A 687 -69.83 57.38 56.29
C PRO A 687 -69.67 55.88 56.03
N VAL A 688 -70.27 55.33 54.96
CA VAL A 688 -70.33 53.89 54.62
C VAL A 688 -70.03 53.63 53.13
N TRP A 689 -69.07 52.74 52.83
CA TRP A 689 -68.67 52.36 51.45
C TRP A 689 -69.70 51.52 50.67
N ASP A 690 -69.73 51.69 49.33
CA ASP A 690 -70.19 50.65 48.41
C ASP A 690 -68.97 49.83 47.94
N ASP A 691 -68.96 48.51 48.15
CA ASP A 691 -67.77 47.69 47.88
C ASP A 691 -67.34 47.73 46.39
N PRO A 692 -66.10 48.17 46.08
CA PRO A 692 -65.62 48.21 44.71
C PRO A 692 -65.36 46.80 44.17
N ALA A 693 -65.73 46.55 42.91
CA ALA A 693 -65.53 45.25 42.25
C ALA A 693 -64.03 44.95 42.02
N ALA A 694 -63.62 43.69 42.15
CA ALA A 694 -62.25 43.28 41.89
C ALA A 694 -61.83 43.55 40.44
N VAL A 695 -60.57 43.97 40.27
CA VAL A 695 -60.01 44.34 38.96
C VAL A 695 -58.86 43.41 38.60
N THR A 696 -58.77 43.05 37.32
CA THR A 696 -57.64 42.30 36.77
C THR A 696 -56.87 43.19 35.80
N LEU A 697 -55.56 43.30 35.99
CA LEU A 697 -54.62 44.05 35.14
C LEU A 697 -53.56 43.10 34.59
N MET A 698 -52.94 43.47 33.47
CA MET A 698 -51.62 42.92 33.09
C MET A 698 -50.52 43.71 33.81
N ALA A 699 -49.37 43.10 34.06
CA ALA A 699 -48.18 43.81 34.52
C ALA A 699 -47.87 45.00 33.58
N GLY A 700 -47.69 46.20 34.13
CA GLY A 700 -47.55 47.45 33.34
C GLY A 700 -48.85 48.09 32.84
N GLY A 701 -50.00 47.44 33.02
CA GLY A 701 -51.31 47.91 32.53
C GLY A 701 -51.99 48.93 33.45
N THR A 702 -52.98 49.65 32.91
CA THR A 702 -53.74 50.68 33.64
C THR A 702 -55.25 50.47 33.54
N ASP A 703 -56.00 50.88 34.56
CA ASP A 703 -57.47 50.92 34.54
C ASP A 703 -58.00 52.13 35.34
N THR A 704 -59.26 52.48 35.12
CA THR A 704 -59.94 53.59 35.80
C THR A 704 -61.27 53.13 36.39
N ILE A 705 -61.46 53.34 37.69
CA ILE A 705 -62.61 52.85 38.46
C ILE A 705 -63.32 54.05 39.11
N THR A 706 -64.64 54.12 39.01
CA THR A 706 -65.43 55.11 39.76
C THR A 706 -65.74 54.57 41.16
N LEU A 707 -65.44 55.34 42.20
CA LEU A 707 -65.65 55.02 43.61
C LEU A 707 -66.98 55.60 44.12
N SER A 708 -67.68 54.87 45.00
CA SER A 708 -68.92 55.35 45.62
C SER A 708 -69.06 54.94 47.09
N ALA A 709 -69.68 55.83 47.88
CA ALA A 709 -69.99 55.67 49.30
C ALA A 709 -71.16 56.60 49.69
N SER A 710 -71.76 56.38 50.87
CA SER A 710 -72.91 57.15 51.38
C SER A 710 -72.75 57.51 52.86
N ASP A 711 -73.16 58.70 53.28
CA ASP A 711 -73.07 59.16 54.68
C ASP A 711 -74.46 59.21 55.35
N PRO A 712 -74.66 58.58 56.54
CA PRO A 712 -75.94 58.62 57.26
C PRO A 712 -76.39 60.03 57.68
N ASP A 713 -75.44 60.92 57.98
CA ASP A 713 -75.65 62.33 58.34
C ASP A 713 -75.64 63.27 57.12
N ALA A 714 -75.42 62.72 55.92
CA ALA A 714 -75.34 63.39 54.62
C ALA A 714 -74.22 64.46 54.52
N ASN A 715 -73.15 64.27 55.28
CA ASN A 715 -71.97 65.12 55.25
C ASN A 715 -71.17 64.95 53.92
N PRO A 716 -70.47 65.97 53.40
CA PRO A 716 -69.73 65.88 52.14
C PRO A 716 -68.58 64.88 52.20
N LEU A 717 -68.52 63.97 51.22
CA LEU A 717 -67.55 62.88 51.20
C LEU A 717 -66.26 63.25 50.48
N THR A 718 -65.13 62.83 51.06
CA THR A 718 -63.80 62.90 50.44
C THR A 718 -63.16 61.53 50.44
N TYR A 719 -62.73 61.06 49.26
CA TYR A 719 -62.03 59.79 49.08
C TYR A 719 -60.52 59.97 49.12
N SER A 720 -59.82 59.02 49.71
CA SER A 720 -58.36 59.00 49.78
C SER A 720 -57.81 57.57 49.80
N LEU A 721 -56.53 57.44 49.47
CA LEU A 721 -55.80 56.17 49.53
C LEU A 721 -55.19 56.01 50.92
N THR A 722 -55.38 54.85 51.54
CA THR A 722 -54.77 54.53 52.84
C THR A 722 -53.51 53.68 52.69
N SER A 723 -53.47 52.82 51.67
CA SER A 723 -52.26 52.07 51.32
C SER A 723 -52.25 51.71 49.84
N VAL A 724 -51.10 51.88 49.20
CA VAL A 724 -50.83 51.45 47.84
C VAL A 724 -49.68 50.45 47.90
N PRO A 725 -49.89 49.16 47.55
CA PRO A 725 -48.81 48.20 47.42
C PRO A 725 -47.75 48.72 46.45
N ALA A 726 -46.46 48.48 46.73
CA ALA A 726 -45.36 48.99 45.89
C ALA A 726 -45.43 48.52 44.42
N ALA A 727 -46.13 47.40 44.17
CA ALA A 727 -46.38 46.84 42.86
C ALA A 727 -47.48 47.60 42.06
N LEU A 728 -48.16 48.58 42.66
CA LEU A 728 -49.22 49.38 42.05
C LEU A 728 -48.92 50.87 42.20
N THR A 729 -49.40 51.66 41.25
CA THR A 729 -49.52 53.12 41.38
C THR A 729 -51.01 53.47 41.29
N ALA A 730 -51.51 54.21 42.28
CA ALA A 730 -52.91 54.59 42.38
C ALA A 730 -53.04 56.07 42.67
N VAL A 731 -53.96 56.76 41.99
CA VAL A 731 -54.28 58.17 42.23
C VAL A 731 -55.80 58.35 42.19
N ILE A 732 -56.36 58.98 43.21
CA ILE A 732 -57.78 59.37 43.23
C ILE A 732 -57.89 60.85 42.86
N THR A 733 -58.74 61.15 41.89
CA THR A 733 -59.18 62.52 41.57
C THR A 733 -60.70 62.57 41.66
N ASP A 734 -61.21 63.37 42.59
CA ASP A 734 -62.63 63.41 42.97
C ASP A 734 -63.15 62.00 43.35
N ASP A 735 -64.00 61.40 42.52
CA ASP A 735 -64.59 60.06 42.70
C ASP A 735 -63.98 59.00 41.78
N THR A 736 -62.92 59.31 41.04
CA THR A 736 -62.31 58.39 40.08
C THR A 736 -60.92 57.96 40.53
N LEU A 737 -60.71 56.64 40.63
CA LEU A 737 -59.44 55.98 40.90
C LEU A 737 -58.77 55.58 39.59
N ALA A 738 -57.64 56.20 39.29
CA ALA A 738 -56.73 55.75 38.23
C ALA A 738 -55.69 54.80 38.83
N LEU A 739 -55.59 53.60 38.27
CA LEU A 739 -54.75 52.51 38.74
C LEU A 739 -53.78 52.07 37.65
N SER A 740 -52.54 51.75 38.04
CA SER A 740 -51.50 51.20 37.18
C SER A 740 -50.73 50.11 37.93
N ALA A 741 -50.33 49.03 37.26
CA ALA A 741 -49.45 48.01 37.81
C ALA A 741 -47.99 48.23 37.38
N ASP A 742 -47.03 47.91 38.26
CA ASP A 742 -45.62 47.84 37.89
C ASP A 742 -45.42 46.74 36.84
N VAL A 743 -44.46 46.93 35.93
CA VAL A 743 -44.12 45.98 34.85
C VAL A 743 -43.60 44.63 35.38
N SER A 744 -43.15 44.57 36.63
CA SER A 744 -42.68 43.36 37.31
C SER A 744 -43.72 42.73 38.26
N ALA A 745 -44.88 43.36 38.41
CA ALA A 745 -45.92 42.90 39.33
C ALA A 745 -46.62 41.64 38.80
N SER A 746 -46.89 40.67 39.68
CA SER A 746 -47.73 39.51 39.37
C SER A 746 -48.37 38.96 40.65
N GLY A 747 -49.57 38.40 40.51
CA GLY A 747 -50.36 37.90 41.63
C GLY A 747 -51.41 38.90 42.12
N SER A 748 -52.00 38.64 43.28
CA SER A 748 -53.14 39.40 43.79
C SER A 748 -52.70 40.38 44.89
N TYR A 749 -53.14 41.62 44.78
CA TYR A 749 -52.79 42.75 45.65
C TYR A 749 -54.06 43.39 46.19
N ASN A 750 -53.98 44.01 47.37
CA ASN A 750 -55.09 44.75 47.96
C ASN A 750 -54.71 46.22 48.11
N LEU A 751 -55.53 47.10 47.52
CA LEU A 751 -55.39 48.56 47.61
C LEU A 751 -56.30 49.09 48.73
N GLY A 752 -55.73 49.82 49.69
CA GLY A 752 -56.49 50.41 50.78
C GLY A 752 -57.14 51.74 50.41
N LEU A 753 -58.44 51.86 50.66
CA LEU A 753 -59.26 53.04 50.39
C LEU A 753 -59.85 53.59 51.69
N SER A 754 -60.03 54.90 51.80
CA SER A 754 -60.83 55.53 52.85
C SER A 754 -61.75 56.61 52.30
N VAL A 755 -62.91 56.75 52.94
CA VAL A 755 -63.86 57.84 52.71
C VAL A 755 -64.14 58.51 54.05
N THR A 756 -64.07 59.84 54.07
CA THR A 756 -64.36 60.63 55.28
C THR A 756 -65.36 61.73 54.98
N ASP A 757 -66.13 62.08 56.00
CA ASP A 757 -67.07 63.19 56.00
C ASP A 757 -66.49 64.49 56.60
N GLY A 758 -65.22 64.44 57.03
CA GLY A 758 -64.49 65.51 57.70
C GLY A 758 -64.34 65.34 59.22
N ALA A 759 -65.07 64.42 59.84
CA ALA A 759 -65.00 64.12 61.28
C ALA A 759 -64.77 62.63 61.56
N LEU A 760 -65.45 61.74 60.83
CA LEU A 760 -65.33 60.29 60.94
C LEU A 760 -65.06 59.67 59.55
N THR A 761 -64.47 58.48 59.56
CA THR A 761 -63.90 57.84 58.36
C THR A 761 -64.28 56.36 58.32
N ASP A 762 -64.58 55.87 57.13
CA ASP A 762 -64.75 54.43 56.84
C ASP A 762 -63.74 53.97 55.78
N THR A 763 -63.34 52.70 55.85
CA THR A 763 -62.25 52.13 55.05
C THR A 763 -62.67 50.88 54.32
N SER A 764 -62.21 50.70 53.09
CA SER A 764 -62.44 49.49 52.28
C SER A 764 -61.17 49.06 51.56
N THR A 765 -61.18 47.86 50.96
CA THR A 765 -60.06 47.31 50.18
C THR A 765 -60.52 46.89 48.80
N LEU A 766 -59.80 47.32 47.77
CA LEU A 766 -59.98 46.85 46.39
C LEU A 766 -58.97 45.74 46.08
N SER A 767 -59.45 44.55 45.70
CA SER A 767 -58.59 43.47 45.22
C SER A 767 -58.24 43.66 43.76
N VAL A 768 -56.94 43.65 43.46
CA VAL A 768 -56.35 43.82 42.13
C VAL A 768 -55.52 42.59 41.81
N THR A 769 -55.89 41.82 40.80
CA THR A 769 -55.07 40.71 40.31
C THR A 769 -54.24 41.16 39.13
N VAL A 770 -52.92 41.05 39.23
CA VAL A 770 -51.99 41.36 38.14
C VAL A 770 -51.53 40.05 37.50
N LEU A 771 -51.87 39.85 36.23
CA LEU A 771 -51.37 38.73 35.43
C LEU A 771 -49.92 39.01 34.97
N PRO A 772 -49.06 37.98 34.90
CA PRO A 772 -47.67 38.14 34.46
C PRO A 772 -47.60 38.67 33.02
N ALA A 773 -46.60 39.52 32.75
CA ALA A 773 -46.33 40.05 31.41
C ALA A 773 -46.12 38.92 30.40
N PHE A 774 -46.59 39.12 29.16
CA PHE A 774 -46.27 38.22 28.06
C PHE A 774 -44.77 38.30 27.76
N SER A 775 -44.11 37.14 27.68
CA SER A 775 -42.72 37.05 27.26
C SER A 775 -42.50 35.98 26.21
N LEU A 776 -41.69 36.34 25.20
CA LEU A 776 -41.15 35.44 24.20
C LEU A 776 -39.71 35.11 24.57
N THR A 777 -39.39 33.83 24.78
CA THR A 777 -38.05 33.39 25.17
C THR A 777 -37.45 32.49 24.09
N THR A 778 -36.27 32.87 23.61
CA THR A 778 -35.41 32.01 22.79
C THR A 778 -34.36 31.34 23.67
N ARG A 779 -33.52 30.46 23.12
CA ARG A 779 -32.40 29.86 23.87
C ARG A 779 -31.42 30.88 24.47
N SER A 780 -31.38 32.12 23.96
CA SER A 780 -30.35 33.12 24.28
C SER A 780 -30.87 34.41 24.90
N ALA A 781 -32.18 34.71 24.81
CA ALA A 781 -32.75 35.98 25.28
C ALA A 781 -34.27 35.87 25.51
N SER A 782 -34.81 36.76 26.35
CA SER A 782 -36.24 36.96 26.59
C SER A 782 -36.67 38.35 26.12
N TYR A 783 -37.82 38.42 25.48
CA TYR A 783 -38.40 39.61 24.87
C TYR A 783 -39.76 39.88 25.52
N GLN A 784 -40.10 41.15 25.73
CA GLN A 784 -41.36 41.63 26.28
C GLN A 784 -42.28 42.16 25.18
N ASP A 785 -43.52 42.50 25.53
CA ASP A 785 -44.48 43.11 24.60
C ASP A 785 -43.89 44.37 23.94
N GLY A 786 -43.96 44.43 22.60
CA GLY A 786 -43.42 45.50 21.78
C GLY A 786 -41.93 45.38 21.44
N ASP A 787 -41.20 44.39 21.99
CA ASP A 787 -39.79 44.20 21.66
C ASP A 787 -39.56 43.64 20.26
N THR A 788 -38.40 43.98 19.68
CA THR A 788 -37.94 43.47 18.38
C THR A 788 -36.86 42.40 18.55
N LEU A 789 -37.05 41.26 17.91
CA LEU A 789 -36.08 40.16 17.83
C LEU A 789 -35.46 40.08 16.43
N SER A 790 -34.13 40.20 16.34
CA SER A 790 -33.39 39.95 15.10
C SER A 790 -33.09 38.46 14.94
N ALA A 791 -33.63 37.81 13.91
CA ALA A 791 -33.44 36.39 13.63
C ALA A 791 -32.60 36.16 12.36
N GLY A 792 -31.83 35.06 12.34
CA GLY A 792 -31.05 34.64 11.17
C GLY A 792 -31.90 33.98 10.07
N LEU A 793 -31.24 33.27 9.16
CA LEU A 793 -31.89 32.56 8.04
C LEU A 793 -32.29 31.11 8.34
N SER A 794 -32.10 30.62 9.57
CA SER A 794 -32.41 29.27 10.03
C SER A 794 -33.63 29.22 10.96
N ASP A 795 -34.45 28.16 10.92
CA ASP A 795 -35.63 27.95 11.78
C ASP A 795 -35.50 28.51 13.19
N LEU A 796 -36.45 29.38 13.56
CA LEU A 796 -36.45 30.07 14.84
C LEU A 796 -37.32 29.29 15.83
N ASN A 797 -36.70 28.85 16.92
CA ASN A 797 -37.37 28.19 18.03
C ASN A 797 -37.55 29.20 19.18
N PHE A 798 -38.77 29.33 19.67
CA PHE A 798 -39.09 30.19 20.82
C PHE A 798 -40.24 29.61 21.64
N ALA A 799 -40.25 29.96 22.93
CA ALA A 799 -41.34 29.67 23.85
C ALA A 799 -42.10 30.96 24.15
N LEU A 800 -43.40 30.85 24.37
CA LEU A 800 -44.26 31.95 24.84
C LEU A 800 -44.71 31.64 26.26
N SER A 801 -44.78 32.67 27.09
CA SER A 801 -45.23 32.59 28.49
C SER A 801 -45.91 33.90 28.91
N GLY A 802 -46.62 33.90 30.03
CA GLY A 802 -47.38 35.05 30.53
C GLY A 802 -48.89 34.93 30.27
N GLY A 803 -49.68 35.90 30.74
CA GLY A 803 -51.14 35.82 30.69
C GLY A 803 -51.71 34.75 31.64
N ASP A 804 -52.77 34.05 31.22
CA ASP A 804 -53.49 33.00 31.98
C ASP A 804 -53.16 31.55 31.55
N ASP A 805 -51.98 31.35 30.95
CA ASP A 805 -51.34 30.08 30.55
C ASP A 805 -51.95 29.33 29.33
N GLU A 806 -53.02 29.81 28.69
CA GLU A 806 -53.55 29.23 27.43
C GLU A 806 -53.38 30.19 26.24
N LEU A 807 -52.21 30.15 25.59
CA LEU A 807 -51.79 31.12 24.57
C LEU A 807 -52.10 30.69 23.13
N THR A 808 -52.62 31.64 22.36
CA THR A 808 -52.78 31.56 20.90
C THR A 808 -51.84 32.57 20.23
N ALA A 809 -51.17 32.18 19.15
CA ALA A 809 -50.24 33.05 18.44
C ALA A 809 -50.55 33.07 16.94
N THR A 810 -50.65 34.27 16.37
CA THR A 810 -50.91 34.52 14.95
C THR A 810 -49.75 35.33 14.39
N LEU A 811 -49.18 34.89 13.27
CA LEU A 811 -48.05 35.56 12.64
C LEU A 811 -48.52 36.38 11.45
N PHE A 812 -48.05 37.62 11.36
CA PHE A 812 -48.30 38.51 10.22
C PHE A 812 -46.99 38.91 9.56
N TYR A 813 -46.97 38.90 8.22
CA TYR A 813 -45.90 39.45 7.40
C TYR A 813 -46.44 40.63 6.60
N ASN A 814 -45.88 41.83 6.78
CA ASN A 814 -46.38 43.06 6.14
C ASN A 814 -47.91 43.26 6.27
N GLY A 815 -48.48 42.82 7.39
CA GLY A 815 -49.92 42.90 7.68
C GLY A 815 -50.80 41.81 7.04
N ALA A 816 -50.23 40.86 6.29
CA ALA A 816 -50.94 39.67 5.81
C ALA A 816 -50.70 38.48 6.74
N ASP A 817 -51.69 37.60 6.90
CA ASP A 817 -51.57 36.39 7.73
C ASP A 817 -50.55 35.43 7.11
N ALA A 818 -49.57 35.03 7.90
CA ALA A 818 -48.47 34.13 7.55
C ALA A 818 -48.36 32.96 8.55
N SER A 819 -49.43 32.66 9.27
CA SER A 819 -49.43 31.68 10.37
C SER A 819 -49.18 30.24 9.92
N ASP A 820 -49.29 29.93 8.62
CA ASP A 820 -48.92 28.62 8.05
C ASP A 820 -47.43 28.25 8.26
N LEU A 821 -46.59 29.23 8.59
CA LEU A 821 -45.16 29.06 8.87
C LEU A 821 -44.88 28.78 10.33
N LEU A 822 -45.87 29.00 11.19
CA LEU A 822 -45.76 28.81 12.62
C LEU A 822 -46.30 27.42 12.97
N SER A 823 -45.42 26.57 13.51
CA SER A 823 -45.80 25.27 14.02
C SER A 823 -45.59 25.21 15.53
N VAL A 824 -46.45 24.48 16.23
CA VAL A 824 -46.45 24.40 17.68
C VAL A 824 -46.40 22.94 18.12
N SER A 825 -45.47 22.62 19.00
CA SER A 825 -45.40 21.31 19.66
C SER A 825 -45.09 21.47 21.14
N SER A 826 -46.03 21.05 22.00
CA SER A 826 -45.84 21.02 23.48
C SER A 826 -45.34 22.33 24.09
N GLY A 827 -45.88 23.48 23.66
CA GLY A 827 -45.51 24.81 24.18
C GLY A 827 -44.26 25.44 23.57
N ASN A 828 -43.59 24.76 22.63
CA ASN A 828 -42.50 25.31 21.84
C ASN A 828 -42.99 25.67 20.44
N TYR A 829 -42.75 26.91 20.02
CA TYR A 829 -43.12 27.45 18.72
C TYR A 829 -41.90 27.39 17.79
N VAL A 830 -42.12 26.92 16.57
CA VAL A 830 -41.12 26.89 15.51
C VAL A 830 -41.65 27.70 14.33
N LEU A 831 -40.96 28.78 14.03
CA LEU A 831 -41.15 29.53 12.81
C LEU A 831 -40.27 28.92 11.71
N ALA A 832 -40.90 28.20 10.78
CA ALA A 832 -40.24 27.50 9.69
C ALA A 832 -39.61 28.48 8.68
N MET A 833 -38.39 28.18 8.24
CA MET A 833 -37.62 28.98 7.29
C MET A 833 -37.32 28.18 6.01
N PRO A 834 -38.10 28.37 4.92
CA PRO A 834 -37.85 27.66 3.68
C PRO A 834 -36.60 28.17 2.95
N LEU A 835 -36.07 27.32 2.06
CA LEU A 835 -34.84 27.54 1.30
C LEU A 835 -34.92 28.68 0.25
N SER A 836 -36.04 29.39 0.12
CA SER A 836 -36.32 30.44 -0.86
C SER A 836 -37.01 31.65 -0.19
N GLY A 837 -36.60 32.87 -0.60
CA GLY A 837 -36.59 34.09 0.21
C GLY A 837 -37.89 34.85 0.46
N ALA A 838 -38.97 34.22 0.87
CA ALA A 838 -40.19 34.96 1.23
C ALA A 838 -40.13 35.76 2.54
N PHE A 839 -38.95 36.07 3.11
CA PHE A 839 -38.96 36.43 4.53
C PHE A 839 -37.94 37.41 5.12
N ALA A 840 -37.29 38.29 4.35
CA ALA A 840 -36.68 39.45 4.98
C ALA A 840 -37.74 40.56 5.20
N GLY A 841 -37.53 41.40 6.21
CA GLY A 841 -38.52 42.39 6.67
C GLY A 841 -39.10 42.10 8.06
N ASP A 842 -40.09 42.91 8.40
CA ASP A 842 -40.72 42.93 9.73
C ASP A 842 -41.88 41.94 9.80
N TYR A 843 -41.82 41.04 10.78
CA TYR A 843 -42.94 40.21 11.20
C TYR A 843 -43.57 40.79 12.44
N THR A 844 -44.87 40.56 12.55
CA THR A 844 -45.63 40.86 13.76
C THR A 844 -46.22 39.57 14.27
N LEU A 845 -45.74 39.10 15.42
CA LEU A 845 -46.32 37.96 16.12
C LEU A 845 -47.31 38.51 17.15
N SER A 846 -48.60 38.31 16.90
CA SER A 846 -49.65 38.66 17.85
C SER A 846 -49.96 37.45 18.70
N VAL A 847 -49.85 37.61 20.03
CA VAL A 847 -50.10 36.56 21.02
C VAL A 847 -51.31 36.99 21.85
N SER A 848 -52.27 36.10 22.06
CA SER A 848 -53.44 36.35 22.91
C SER A 848 -53.72 35.20 23.85
N ASP A 849 -54.23 35.54 25.03
CA ASP A 849 -54.71 34.58 26.03
C ASP A 849 -56.24 34.37 25.92
N ASN A 850 -56.78 33.43 26.70
CA ASN A 850 -58.22 33.12 26.67
C ASN A 850 -59.10 34.12 27.45
N SER A 851 -58.47 35.02 28.21
CA SER A 851 -59.11 36.12 28.93
C SER A 851 -59.23 37.40 28.08
N GLY A 852 -58.70 37.41 26.85
CA GLY A 852 -58.82 38.51 25.90
C GLY A 852 -57.69 39.54 25.98
N HIS A 853 -56.61 39.26 26.72
CA HIS A 853 -55.39 40.06 26.69
C HIS A 853 -54.50 39.64 25.52
N SER A 854 -53.73 40.58 24.99
CA SER A 854 -52.84 40.32 23.86
C SER A 854 -51.52 41.08 23.96
N ALA A 855 -50.46 40.50 23.44
CA ALA A 855 -49.16 41.13 23.20
C ALA A 855 -48.77 41.03 21.73
N THR A 856 -47.85 41.88 21.32
CA THR A 856 -47.29 41.96 19.98
C THR A 856 -45.78 41.97 20.04
N PHE A 857 -45.14 40.99 19.40
CA PHE A 857 -43.67 40.94 19.25
C PHE A 857 -43.29 41.23 17.80
N TYR A 858 -42.22 41.99 17.59
CA TYR A 858 -41.69 42.27 16.26
C TYR A 858 -40.50 41.34 15.96
N LEU A 859 -40.42 40.80 14.75
CA LEU A 859 -39.25 40.03 14.33
C LEU A 859 -38.64 40.66 13.08
N GLU A 860 -37.36 40.97 13.15
CA GLU A 860 -36.56 41.52 12.06
C GLU A 860 -35.69 40.42 11.45
N ARG A 861 -35.62 40.38 10.11
CA ARG A 861 -34.86 39.35 9.39
C ARG A 861 -33.97 39.95 8.31
N PRO A 862 -32.67 39.58 8.21
CA PRO A 862 -31.72 40.17 7.28
C PRO A 862 -32.05 39.82 5.84
N LEU A 863 -31.64 40.69 4.90
CA LEU A 863 -31.73 40.44 3.46
C LEU A 863 -30.97 39.18 3.07
N ARG A 864 -31.39 38.51 1.99
CA ARG A 864 -30.65 37.37 1.45
C ARG A 864 -29.99 37.73 0.13
N LEU A 865 -28.69 37.48 0.04
CA LEU A 865 -27.93 37.58 -1.21
C LEU A 865 -27.82 36.19 -1.86
N ASN A 866 -28.51 36.00 -2.98
CA ASN A 866 -28.47 34.75 -3.73
C ASN A 866 -27.42 34.86 -4.86
N LYS A 867 -26.41 33.99 -4.78
CA LYS A 867 -25.27 33.92 -5.69
C LYS A 867 -25.31 32.58 -6.44
N PRO A 868 -25.17 32.57 -7.77
CA PRO A 868 -25.43 31.37 -8.55
C PRO A 868 -24.33 30.31 -8.38
N VAL A 869 -23.06 30.72 -8.26
CA VAL A 869 -21.88 29.86 -8.01
C VAL A 869 -20.78 30.64 -7.29
N LEU A 870 -19.87 29.93 -6.62
CA LEU A 870 -18.60 30.48 -6.13
C LEU A 870 -17.41 29.62 -6.63
N PRO A 871 -16.26 30.26 -6.93
CA PRO A 871 -16.06 31.69 -7.09
C PRO A 871 -16.82 32.24 -8.32
N LEU A 872 -17.06 33.55 -8.33
CA LEU A 872 -17.57 34.25 -9.51
C LEU A 872 -16.42 34.50 -10.50
N LEU A 873 -16.68 34.40 -11.80
CA LEU A 873 -15.62 34.54 -12.81
C LEU A 873 -15.49 36.01 -13.26
N ILE A 874 -14.27 36.54 -13.26
CA ILE A 874 -13.90 37.89 -13.71
C ILE A 874 -13.57 37.83 -15.20
N VAL A 875 -14.56 37.85 -16.06
CA VAL A 875 -14.30 37.97 -17.51
C VAL A 875 -14.34 39.46 -17.87
N ASP A 876 -13.36 39.96 -18.63
CA ASP A 876 -13.22 41.40 -18.93
C ASP A 876 -14.52 41.95 -19.56
N GLY A 877 -15.14 42.93 -18.90
CA GLY A 877 -16.45 43.48 -19.28
C GLY A 877 -17.67 42.59 -19.02
N SER A 878 -17.52 41.47 -18.33
CA SER A 878 -18.63 40.55 -18.00
C SER A 878 -19.26 40.88 -16.67
N SER A 879 -20.57 40.68 -16.63
CA SER A 879 -21.44 41.21 -15.60
C SER A 879 -22.14 40.04 -14.92
N GLN A 880 -21.91 39.85 -13.62
CA GLN A 880 -22.55 38.74 -12.89
C GLN A 880 -23.86 39.22 -12.29
N THR A 881 -24.94 38.48 -12.51
CA THR A 881 -26.22 38.82 -11.87
C THR A 881 -26.29 38.18 -10.50
N LEU A 882 -26.54 39.00 -9.48
CA LEU A 882 -26.94 38.55 -8.15
C LEU A 882 -28.42 38.84 -7.95
N MET A 883 -29.10 38.00 -7.18
CA MET A 883 -30.48 38.22 -6.80
C MET A 883 -30.53 38.53 -5.31
N ILE A 884 -31.16 39.64 -4.96
CA ILE A 884 -31.36 40.07 -3.57
C ILE A 884 -32.84 39.86 -3.24
N GLU A 885 -33.10 39.13 -2.17
CA GLU A 885 -34.45 38.73 -1.76
C GLU A 885 -34.84 39.38 -0.41
N GLY A 886 -36.14 39.67 -0.27
CA GLY A 886 -36.78 39.95 1.01
C GLY A 886 -36.82 41.42 1.47
N ALA A 887 -36.58 42.39 0.61
CA ALA A 887 -36.89 43.78 0.96
C ALA A 887 -38.39 44.09 0.73
N VAL A 888 -38.93 45.10 1.44
CA VAL A 888 -40.30 45.59 1.22
C VAL A 888 -40.44 46.07 -0.23
N ALA A 889 -41.53 45.72 -0.92
CA ALA A 889 -41.76 46.11 -2.32
C ALA A 889 -41.51 47.62 -2.54
N ALA A 890 -40.78 47.96 -3.60
CA ALA A 890 -40.36 49.32 -3.95
C ALA A 890 -39.47 50.06 -2.92
N SER A 891 -39.03 49.42 -1.83
CA SER A 891 -38.06 50.01 -0.89
C SER A 891 -36.63 50.02 -1.47
N GLY A 892 -35.80 50.92 -0.97
CA GLY A 892 -34.39 51.03 -1.39
C GLY A 892 -33.48 50.08 -0.60
N ILE A 893 -32.71 49.28 -1.33
CA ILE A 893 -31.64 48.40 -0.82
C ILE A 893 -30.30 49.07 -1.12
N GLY A 894 -29.56 49.46 -0.09
CA GLY A 894 -28.18 49.91 -0.17
C GLY A 894 -27.22 48.76 -0.48
N LEU A 895 -26.24 49.05 -1.32
CA LEU A 895 -25.24 48.11 -1.83
C LEU A 895 -23.85 48.68 -1.54
N ALA A 896 -23.07 47.98 -0.72
CA ALA A 896 -21.70 48.36 -0.40
C ALA A 896 -20.75 47.17 -0.61
N SER A 897 -19.49 47.47 -0.93
CA SER A 897 -18.43 46.50 -1.14
C SER A 897 -17.17 46.99 -0.40
N SER A 898 -16.45 46.08 0.26
CA SER A 898 -15.16 46.40 0.91
C SER A 898 -14.03 46.58 -0.10
N ASN A 899 -14.18 46.08 -1.33
CA ASN A 899 -13.23 46.26 -2.43
C ASN A 899 -13.74 47.30 -3.45
N PRO A 900 -12.98 48.38 -3.72
CA PRO A 900 -13.38 49.42 -4.67
C PRO A 900 -13.35 49.00 -6.14
N ALA A 901 -12.73 47.84 -6.46
CA ALA A 901 -12.75 47.28 -7.81
C ALA A 901 -14.08 46.61 -8.16
N LEU A 902 -14.94 46.35 -7.17
CA LEU A 902 -16.28 45.79 -7.33
C LEU A 902 -17.33 46.89 -7.20
N THR A 903 -18.15 47.04 -8.23
CA THR A 903 -19.26 48.01 -8.28
C THR A 903 -20.55 47.31 -8.66
N PHE A 904 -21.68 47.88 -8.25
CA PHE A 904 -23.01 47.40 -8.63
C PHE A 904 -23.55 48.25 -9.77
N ALA A 905 -24.28 47.63 -10.69
CA ALA A 905 -24.96 48.28 -11.79
C ALA A 905 -26.44 47.88 -11.85
N ASP A 906 -27.25 48.79 -12.40
CA ASP A 906 -28.60 48.48 -12.83
C ASP A 906 -28.61 47.64 -14.13
N ALA A 907 -29.80 47.21 -14.56
CA ALA A 907 -29.98 46.47 -15.81
C ALA A 907 -29.58 47.25 -17.07
N SER A 908 -29.36 48.57 -16.97
CA SER A 908 -28.87 49.44 -18.05
C SER A 908 -27.35 49.64 -18.02
N GLY A 909 -26.65 49.05 -17.04
CA GLY A 909 -25.19 49.15 -16.86
C GLY A 909 -24.73 50.42 -16.13
N ASN A 910 -25.63 51.21 -15.54
CA ASN A 910 -25.22 52.38 -14.76
C ASN A 910 -24.80 51.96 -13.36
N THR A 911 -23.69 52.49 -12.85
CA THR A 911 -23.27 52.24 -11.47
C THR A 911 -24.30 52.75 -10.47
N ILE A 912 -24.68 51.89 -9.53
CA ILE A 912 -25.64 52.17 -8.47
C ILE A 912 -25.03 51.83 -7.10
N SER A 913 -25.41 52.58 -6.07
CA SER A 913 -25.16 52.23 -4.67
C SER A 913 -26.46 51.87 -3.94
N THR A 914 -27.58 51.92 -4.64
CA THR A 914 -28.91 51.56 -4.15
C THR A 914 -29.75 50.95 -5.27
N VAL A 915 -30.57 49.94 -4.97
CA VAL A 915 -31.52 49.35 -5.92
C VAL A 915 -32.90 49.25 -5.27
N SER A 916 -33.97 49.42 -6.03
CA SER A 916 -35.33 49.21 -5.51
C SER A 916 -35.70 47.73 -5.52
N ALA A 917 -36.27 47.25 -4.41
CA ALA A 917 -36.90 45.94 -4.35
C ALA A 917 -38.03 45.83 -5.39
N ALA A 918 -38.19 44.67 -6.01
CA ALA A 918 -39.23 44.44 -7.00
C ALA A 918 -40.61 44.45 -6.33
N ASP A 919 -41.65 44.78 -7.10
CA ASP A 919 -43.04 44.63 -6.68
C ASP A 919 -43.57 43.32 -7.28
N ASP A 920 -43.03 42.20 -6.80
CA ASP A 920 -43.32 40.84 -7.28
C ASP A 920 -43.42 39.89 -6.09
N ALA A 921 -44.63 39.81 -5.53
CA ALA A 921 -44.91 39.00 -4.35
C ALA A 921 -44.70 37.48 -4.59
N ASP A 922 -44.89 37.00 -5.83
CA ASP A 922 -44.70 35.58 -6.18
C ASP A 922 -43.22 35.19 -6.19
N ASN A 923 -42.33 36.16 -6.43
CA ASN A 923 -40.88 36.00 -6.37
C ASN A 923 -40.25 36.80 -5.21
N PHE A 924 -41.01 37.03 -4.14
CA PHE A 924 -40.51 37.58 -2.88
C PHE A 924 -39.83 38.96 -2.98
N ASN A 925 -40.36 39.82 -3.85
CA ASN A 925 -39.82 41.14 -4.16
C ASN A 925 -38.33 41.09 -4.58
N ALA A 926 -37.91 39.95 -5.13
CA ALA A 926 -36.53 39.73 -5.51
C ALA A 926 -36.11 40.71 -6.61
N THR A 927 -35.00 41.39 -6.37
CA THR A 927 -34.40 42.31 -7.33
C THR A 927 -33.04 41.80 -7.76
N THR A 928 -32.78 41.86 -9.05
CA THR A 928 -31.48 41.52 -9.62
C THR A 928 -30.57 42.75 -9.67
N VAL A 929 -29.34 42.59 -9.22
CA VAL A 929 -28.26 43.57 -9.41
C VAL A 929 -27.14 42.97 -10.23
N THR A 930 -26.50 43.81 -11.02
CA THR A 930 -25.38 43.41 -11.84
C THR A 930 -24.09 43.78 -11.15
N LEU A 931 -23.23 42.81 -10.84
CA LEU A 931 -21.87 43.06 -10.40
C LEU A 931 -20.98 43.39 -11.61
N MET A 932 -20.29 44.51 -11.52
CA MET A 932 -19.23 44.90 -12.44
C MET A 932 -17.91 44.92 -11.68
N THR A 933 -16.89 44.30 -12.25
CA THR A 933 -15.54 44.26 -11.68
C THR A 933 -14.55 44.85 -12.68
N ALA A 934 -13.64 45.69 -12.19
CA ALA A 934 -12.49 46.20 -12.94
C ALA A 934 -11.16 45.54 -12.49
N ALA A 935 -11.25 44.47 -11.69
CA ALA A 935 -10.08 43.80 -11.14
C ALA A 935 -9.32 43.02 -12.21
N THR A 936 -7.99 43.05 -12.12
CA THR A 936 -7.07 42.33 -13.02
C THR A 936 -6.40 41.14 -12.33
N ALA A 937 -6.93 40.69 -11.19
CA ALA A 937 -6.44 39.58 -10.38
C ALA A 937 -7.60 39.00 -9.55
N ASP A 938 -7.48 37.74 -9.14
CA ASP A 938 -8.37 37.07 -8.20
C ASP A 938 -8.45 37.85 -6.88
N PHE A 939 -9.64 38.01 -6.33
CA PHE A 939 -9.87 38.74 -5.09
C PHE A 939 -11.12 38.27 -4.36
N SER A 940 -11.22 38.59 -3.08
CA SER A 940 -12.48 38.51 -2.33
C SER A 940 -12.95 39.91 -1.94
N SER A 941 -14.26 40.08 -1.83
CA SER A 941 -14.86 41.32 -1.33
C SER A 941 -16.04 41.00 -0.43
N ASP A 942 -16.12 41.69 0.70
CA ASP A 942 -17.29 41.65 1.55
C ASP A 942 -18.34 42.60 0.97
N VAL A 943 -19.49 42.05 0.64
CA VAL A 943 -20.66 42.78 0.18
C VAL A 943 -21.59 42.98 1.36
N THR A 944 -21.94 44.23 1.64
CA THR A 944 -22.94 44.59 2.64
C THR A 944 -24.20 45.08 1.95
N LEU A 945 -25.33 44.47 2.30
CA LEU A 945 -26.66 44.91 1.91
C LEU A 945 -27.33 45.55 3.12
N SER A 946 -27.96 46.71 2.90
CA SER A 946 -28.68 47.44 3.95
C SER A 946 -30.05 47.86 3.44
N ALA A 947 -31.11 47.68 4.20
CA ALA A 947 -32.44 48.22 3.85
C ALA A 947 -33.10 48.81 5.11
N THR A 948 -34.04 49.74 4.91
CA THR A 948 -34.77 50.35 6.03
C THR A 948 -35.56 49.30 6.78
N ASN A 949 -35.45 49.28 8.11
CA ASN A 949 -36.10 48.31 9.01
C ASN A 949 -35.76 46.84 8.67
N VAL A 950 -34.53 46.60 8.22
CA VAL A 950 -34.01 45.25 7.96
C VAL A 950 -32.57 45.20 8.47
N PRO A 951 -32.16 44.16 9.23
CA PRO A 951 -30.78 44.00 9.65
C PRO A 951 -29.82 43.91 8.44
N ASP A 952 -28.64 44.53 8.56
CA ASP A 952 -27.63 44.51 7.51
C ASP A 952 -27.11 43.09 7.26
N THR A 953 -26.95 42.73 5.99
CA THR A 953 -26.39 41.44 5.57
C THR A 953 -24.98 41.64 5.05
N ALA A 954 -24.00 40.95 5.63
CA ALA A 954 -22.64 40.90 5.11
C ALA A 954 -22.31 39.50 4.57
N GLU A 955 -21.83 39.43 3.33
CA GLU A 955 -21.34 38.18 2.71
C GLU A 955 -20.01 38.40 1.98
N THR A 956 -19.08 37.45 2.13
CA THR A 956 -17.84 37.43 1.36
C THR A 956 -18.05 36.77 0.00
N LEU A 957 -17.82 37.51 -1.08
CA LEU A 957 -17.80 37.00 -2.45
C LEU A 957 -16.37 36.78 -2.90
N THR A 958 -16.07 35.62 -3.46
CA THR A 958 -14.76 35.29 -4.05
C THR A 958 -14.84 35.35 -5.57
N PHE A 959 -13.84 35.96 -6.19
CA PHE A 959 -13.76 36.18 -7.63
C PHE A 959 -12.46 35.60 -8.19
N SER A 960 -12.55 34.88 -9.32
CA SER A 960 -11.40 34.29 -10.00
C SER A 960 -11.35 34.71 -11.47
N LEU A 961 -10.15 34.93 -12.01
CA LEU A 961 -9.95 35.20 -13.43
C LEU A 961 -10.08 33.91 -14.25
N PRO A 962 -10.66 33.98 -15.47
CA PRO A 962 -10.50 32.92 -16.44
C PRO A 962 -9.02 32.87 -16.86
N LYS A 963 -8.50 31.65 -16.98
CA LYS A 963 -7.25 31.35 -17.64
C LYS A 963 -7.53 30.50 -18.86
N GLU A 964 -6.75 30.72 -19.91
CA GLU A 964 -6.70 29.81 -21.05
C GLU A 964 -5.74 28.66 -20.73
N VAL A 965 -6.24 27.44 -20.84
CA VAL A 965 -5.45 26.22 -20.73
C VAL A 965 -5.39 25.58 -22.10
N GLN A 966 -4.19 25.49 -22.66
CA GLN A 966 -3.93 24.73 -23.87
C GLN A 966 -3.66 23.27 -23.52
N PHE A 967 -4.42 22.36 -24.12
CA PHE A 967 -4.26 20.92 -24.02
C PHE A 967 -3.60 20.42 -25.29
N SER A 968 -2.50 19.68 -25.16
CA SER A 968 -1.86 18.94 -26.25
C SER A 968 -2.15 17.46 -26.05
N VAL A 969 -3.00 16.89 -26.90
CA VAL A 969 -3.38 15.48 -26.85
C VAL A 969 -2.63 14.70 -27.92
N THR A 970 -1.87 13.70 -27.48
CA THR A 970 -1.02 12.86 -28.34
C THR A 970 -1.25 11.39 -28.05
N ASP A 971 -0.85 10.52 -28.99
CA ASP A 971 -0.69 9.11 -28.69
C ASP A 971 0.61 8.84 -27.88
N ILE A 972 0.85 7.57 -27.53
CA ILE A 972 2.10 7.15 -26.88
C ILE A 972 3.36 7.33 -27.75
N SER A 973 3.20 7.49 -29.06
CA SER A 973 4.27 7.78 -30.03
C SER A 973 4.50 9.28 -30.23
N LEU A 974 3.84 10.14 -29.44
CA LEU A 974 3.86 11.61 -29.52
C LEU A 974 3.27 12.17 -30.83
N MET A 975 2.46 11.39 -31.55
CA MET A 975 1.70 11.89 -32.69
C MET A 975 0.45 12.65 -32.20
N PRO A 976 0.18 13.85 -32.74
CA PRO A 976 -1.00 14.63 -32.34
C PRO A 976 -2.29 13.91 -32.71
N LEU A 977 -3.23 13.86 -31.77
CA LEU A 977 -4.56 13.27 -31.98
C LEU A 977 -5.54 14.36 -32.39
N GLN A 978 -5.96 14.33 -33.65
CA GLN A 978 -7.03 15.19 -34.17
C GLN A 978 -8.40 14.73 -33.65
N ASP A 979 -9.30 15.68 -33.41
CA ASP A 979 -10.69 15.43 -32.97
C ASP A 979 -10.82 14.73 -31.60
N ALA A 980 -9.75 14.71 -30.81
CA ALA A 980 -9.80 14.31 -29.40
C ALA A 980 -10.61 15.34 -28.60
N THR A 981 -11.55 14.87 -27.78
CA THR A 981 -12.37 15.72 -26.91
C THR A 981 -11.75 15.84 -25.54
N VAL A 982 -11.50 17.07 -25.11
CA VAL A 982 -11.13 17.44 -23.74
C VAL A 982 -12.37 18.04 -23.07
N SER A 983 -12.78 17.50 -21.92
CA SER A 983 -14.02 17.90 -21.24
C SER A 983 -13.85 18.04 -19.73
N VAL A 984 -14.63 18.94 -19.14
CA VAL A 984 -14.70 19.23 -17.70
C VAL A 984 -16.10 18.88 -17.21
N SER A 985 -16.19 18.08 -16.16
CA SER A 985 -17.46 17.75 -15.50
C SER A 985 -17.67 18.66 -14.29
N ASP A 986 -17.98 19.94 -14.54
CA ASP A 986 -18.28 20.92 -13.50
C ASP A 986 -19.48 21.78 -13.94
N ASP A 987 -20.60 21.66 -13.21
CA ASP A 987 -21.86 22.34 -13.53
C ASP A 987 -21.71 23.87 -13.53
N ARG A 988 -20.69 24.42 -12.83
CA ARG A 988 -20.41 25.86 -12.78
C ARG A 988 -19.99 26.43 -14.14
N PHE A 989 -19.47 25.60 -15.07
CA PHE A 989 -19.11 26.06 -16.42
C PHE A 989 -20.30 26.60 -17.20
N SER A 990 -21.49 26.01 -16.99
CA SER A 990 -22.73 26.50 -17.59
C SER A 990 -23.11 27.89 -17.05
N VAL A 991 -22.88 28.14 -15.77
CA VAL A 991 -23.17 29.41 -15.09
C VAL A 991 -22.15 30.48 -15.45
N TRP A 992 -20.88 30.10 -15.61
CA TRP A 992 -19.82 31.00 -16.07
C TRP A 992 -19.84 31.25 -17.59
N ASN A 993 -20.78 30.64 -18.32
CA ASN A 993 -20.85 30.69 -19.77
C ASN A 993 -19.53 30.27 -20.45
N LEU A 994 -18.82 29.32 -19.82
CA LEU A 994 -17.61 28.71 -20.36
C LEU A 994 -17.99 27.44 -21.11
N SER A 995 -17.24 27.12 -22.16
CA SER A 995 -17.36 25.82 -22.82
C SER A 995 -16.82 24.73 -21.88
N SER A 996 -17.61 23.72 -21.57
CA SER A 996 -17.17 22.57 -20.75
C SER A 996 -16.39 21.54 -21.56
N SER A 997 -16.26 21.71 -22.87
CA SER A 997 -15.50 20.81 -23.74
C SER A 997 -14.90 21.51 -24.95
N ALA A 998 -13.75 21.04 -25.41
CA ALA A 998 -13.11 21.46 -26.65
C ALA A 998 -12.55 20.24 -27.40
N THR A 999 -12.56 20.29 -28.72
CA THR A 999 -11.98 19.26 -29.59
C THR A 999 -10.64 19.72 -30.12
N THR A 1000 -9.66 18.82 -30.19
CA THR A 1000 -8.33 19.14 -30.69
C THR A 1000 -8.32 19.39 -32.19
N ALA A 1001 -7.53 20.38 -32.62
CA ALA A 1001 -7.25 20.66 -34.01
C ALA A 1001 -6.31 19.59 -34.61
N SER A 1002 -5.97 19.74 -35.90
CA SER A 1002 -5.07 18.79 -36.61
C SER A 1002 -3.66 18.72 -36.03
N ASP A 1003 -3.26 19.67 -35.20
CA ASP A 1003 -1.98 19.68 -34.48
C ASP A 1003 -2.08 19.06 -33.06
N GLY A 1004 -3.23 18.47 -32.72
CA GLY A 1004 -3.47 17.83 -31.42
C GLY A 1004 -3.78 18.80 -30.30
N THR A 1005 -3.94 20.10 -30.59
CA THR A 1005 -4.17 21.12 -29.55
C THR A 1005 -5.63 21.52 -29.43
N ALA A 1006 -6.11 21.67 -28.18
CA ALA A 1006 -7.41 22.25 -27.84
C ALA A 1006 -7.22 23.31 -26.75
N THR A 1007 -8.05 24.34 -26.71
CA THR A 1007 -8.00 25.35 -25.63
C THR A 1007 -9.33 25.39 -24.91
N LEU A 1008 -9.29 25.41 -23.58
CA LEU A 1008 -10.45 25.73 -22.74
C LEU A 1008 -10.13 26.93 -21.87
N GLN A 1009 -11.11 27.81 -21.70
CA GLN A 1009 -11.10 28.76 -20.60
C GLN A 1009 -11.60 28.08 -19.34
N MET A 1010 -10.84 28.23 -18.25
CA MET A 1010 -11.09 27.61 -16.95
C MET A 1010 -10.86 28.65 -15.85
N PRO A 1011 -11.50 28.56 -14.67
CA PRO A 1011 -11.11 29.39 -13.52
C PRO A 1011 -9.70 29.02 -13.03
N ALA A 1012 -9.07 29.89 -12.23
CA ALA A 1012 -7.79 29.60 -11.59
C ALA A 1012 -7.92 28.62 -10.39
N GLU A 1013 -8.69 27.55 -10.57
CA GLU A 1013 -8.93 26.49 -9.60
C GLU A 1013 -8.37 25.14 -10.08
N THR A 1014 -8.22 24.21 -9.14
CA THR A 1014 -7.85 22.83 -9.50
C THR A 1014 -9.09 22.07 -9.95
N LEU A 1015 -9.10 21.62 -11.21
CA LEU A 1015 -10.24 20.93 -11.81
C LEU A 1015 -9.81 19.64 -12.52
N SER A 1016 -10.69 18.63 -12.50
CA SER A 1016 -10.48 17.38 -13.24
C SER A 1016 -10.97 17.51 -14.68
N VAL A 1017 -10.12 17.08 -15.61
CA VAL A 1017 -10.35 17.14 -17.05
C VAL A 1017 -10.25 15.74 -17.64
N LEU A 1018 -11.25 15.32 -18.41
CA LEU A 1018 -11.27 14.08 -19.15
C LEU A 1018 -10.90 14.34 -20.61
N ALA A 1019 -9.80 13.75 -21.08
CA ALA A 1019 -9.47 13.68 -22.49
C ALA A 1019 -9.88 12.32 -23.07
N SER A 1020 -10.46 12.33 -24.25
CA SER A 1020 -10.93 11.12 -24.96
C SER A 1020 -10.72 11.29 -26.45
N ALA A 1021 -10.43 10.21 -27.17
CA ALA A 1021 -10.38 10.21 -28.63
C ALA A 1021 -10.87 8.85 -29.14
N ASP A 1022 -11.54 8.82 -30.28
CA ASP A 1022 -12.01 7.59 -30.89
C ASP A 1022 -10.84 6.63 -31.16
N GLY A 1023 -10.93 5.39 -30.67
CA GLY A 1023 -9.86 4.40 -30.77
C GLY A 1023 -8.75 4.54 -29.73
N TYR A 1024 -8.90 5.44 -28.75
CA TYR A 1024 -7.94 5.63 -27.64
C TYR A 1024 -8.63 5.55 -26.28
N GLN A 1025 -7.88 5.16 -25.26
CA GLN A 1025 -8.35 5.10 -23.88
C GLN A 1025 -8.48 6.52 -23.32
N SER A 1026 -9.63 6.84 -22.74
CA SER A 1026 -9.86 8.14 -22.12
C SER A 1026 -9.00 8.31 -20.86
N LYS A 1027 -8.51 9.52 -20.60
CA LYS A 1027 -7.63 9.83 -19.46
C LYS A 1027 -8.12 11.04 -18.70
N THR A 1028 -8.34 10.87 -17.41
CA THR A 1028 -8.62 11.99 -16.49
C THR A 1028 -7.31 12.56 -15.94
N VAL A 1029 -7.15 13.87 -16.00
CA VAL A 1029 -6.01 14.61 -15.46
C VAL A 1029 -6.48 15.74 -14.55
N SER A 1030 -5.74 16.04 -13.49
CA SER A 1030 -6.00 17.22 -12.67
C SER A 1030 -5.23 18.42 -13.22
N VAL A 1031 -5.92 19.51 -13.51
CA VAL A 1031 -5.33 20.76 -13.97
C VAL A 1031 -5.29 21.71 -12.78
N GLY A 1032 -4.09 22.01 -12.27
CA GLY A 1032 -3.93 22.91 -11.13
C GLY A 1032 -4.30 24.36 -11.43
N GLY A 1033 -4.64 25.16 -10.42
CA GLY A 1033 -5.13 26.54 -10.58
C GLY A 1033 -4.21 27.47 -11.38
N ALA A 1034 -2.88 27.28 -11.35
CA ALA A 1034 -1.92 28.08 -12.12
C ALA A 1034 -1.55 27.51 -13.51
N GLU A 1035 -1.97 26.28 -13.83
CA GLU A 1035 -1.54 25.59 -15.05
C GLU A 1035 -2.17 26.21 -16.31
N THR A 1036 -1.34 26.51 -17.32
CA THR A 1036 -1.77 27.08 -18.61
C THR A 1036 -1.52 26.14 -19.79
N ASN A 1037 -0.76 25.05 -19.59
CA ASN A 1037 -0.47 24.06 -20.62
C ASN A 1037 -0.55 22.65 -20.03
N MET A 1038 -1.20 21.74 -20.73
CA MET A 1038 -1.37 20.35 -20.29
C MET A 1038 -1.08 19.39 -21.43
N ASN A 1039 -0.10 18.51 -21.25
CA ASN A 1039 0.19 17.44 -22.19
C ASN A 1039 -0.52 16.16 -21.73
N ILE A 1040 -1.36 15.61 -22.59
CA ILE A 1040 -2.14 14.41 -22.32
C ILE A 1040 -1.81 13.36 -23.38
N GLN A 1041 -1.16 12.28 -22.97
CA GLN A 1041 -0.96 11.10 -23.81
C GLN A 1041 -2.10 10.11 -23.60
N LEU A 1042 -2.77 9.73 -24.69
CA LEU A 1042 -3.75 8.65 -24.72
C LEU A 1042 -3.11 7.41 -25.35
N SER A 1043 -3.43 6.24 -24.81
CA SER A 1043 -2.99 4.97 -25.38
C SER A 1043 -4.05 4.46 -26.36
N GLU A 1044 -3.65 3.84 -27.47
CA GLU A 1044 -4.60 3.17 -28.36
C GLU A 1044 -5.42 2.14 -27.56
N SER A 1045 -6.73 2.11 -27.82
CA SER A 1045 -7.63 1.10 -27.26
C SER A 1045 -7.48 -0.19 -28.04
N ALA A 1046 -7.35 -1.33 -27.34
CA ALA A 1046 -7.37 -2.64 -27.99
C ALA A 1046 -8.71 -2.84 -28.73
N SER A 1047 -8.69 -3.32 -29.98
CA SER A 1047 -9.92 -3.57 -30.76
C SER A 1047 -10.71 -4.80 -30.28
N ALA A 1048 -10.11 -5.65 -29.46
CA ALA A 1048 -10.76 -6.79 -28.82
C ALA A 1048 -10.16 -7.02 -27.43
N PHE A 1049 -11.03 -7.38 -26.48
CA PHE A 1049 -10.68 -7.65 -25.11
C PHE A 1049 -11.23 -8.99 -24.66
N THR A 1050 -10.37 -9.80 -24.05
CA THR A 1050 -10.76 -11.07 -23.42
C THR A 1050 -10.71 -10.93 -21.91
N VAL A 1051 -11.78 -11.32 -21.21
CA VAL A 1051 -11.69 -11.57 -19.76
C VAL A 1051 -11.96 -13.05 -19.51
N SER A 1052 -11.01 -13.72 -18.87
CA SER A 1052 -11.09 -15.15 -18.56
C SER A 1052 -10.76 -15.39 -17.10
N GLY A 1053 -11.13 -16.56 -16.57
CA GLY A 1053 -10.93 -16.78 -15.14
C GLY A 1053 -11.49 -18.08 -14.58
N ILE A 1054 -11.16 -18.33 -13.32
CA ILE A 1054 -11.67 -19.46 -12.54
C ILE A 1054 -12.26 -18.92 -11.23
N VAL A 1055 -13.52 -19.27 -10.97
CA VAL A 1055 -14.13 -19.15 -9.64
C VAL A 1055 -13.91 -20.48 -8.91
N GLN A 1056 -13.26 -20.48 -7.75
CA GLN A 1056 -13.01 -21.65 -6.91
C GLN A 1056 -13.89 -21.63 -5.65
N ALA A 1057 -14.36 -22.80 -5.22
CA ALA A 1057 -15.10 -22.96 -3.97
C ALA A 1057 -14.23 -23.68 -2.92
N SER A 1058 -14.25 -23.15 -1.70
CA SER A 1058 -13.68 -23.78 -0.51
C SER A 1058 -14.77 -23.89 0.56
N GLY A 1059 -15.17 -25.10 0.96
CA GLY A 1059 -16.21 -25.32 1.97
C GLY A 1059 -17.66 -25.33 1.47
N PHE A 1060 -17.91 -25.32 0.15
CA PHE A 1060 -19.20 -25.68 -0.48
C PHE A 1060 -18.99 -26.25 -1.90
N ASP A 1061 -20.06 -26.77 -2.53
CA ASP A 1061 -20.02 -27.50 -3.82
C ASP A 1061 -20.82 -26.78 -4.92
N PHE A 1062 -20.16 -26.43 -6.03
CA PHE A 1062 -20.77 -25.75 -7.18
C PHE A 1062 -21.71 -26.63 -8.02
N LEU A 1063 -21.71 -27.96 -7.85
CA LEU A 1063 -22.69 -28.83 -8.50
C LEU A 1063 -24.07 -28.78 -7.82
N SER A 1064 -24.14 -28.30 -6.58
CA SER A 1064 -25.39 -28.14 -5.84
C SER A 1064 -26.08 -26.80 -6.17
N GLU A 1065 -25.30 -25.74 -6.36
CA GLU A 1065 -25.76 -24.43 -6.83
C GLU A 1065 -24.63 -23.75 -7.62
N MET A 1066 -24.92 -23.30 -8.85
CA MET A 1066 -23.92 -22.62 -9.68
C MET A 1066 -23.81 -21.14 -9.34
N PRO A 1067 -22.59 -20.56 -9.32
CA PRO A 1067 -22.44 -19.12 -9.23
C PRO A 1067 -22.94 -18.47 -10.52
N VAL A 1068 -23.60 -17.31 -10.38
CA VAL A 1068 -24.04 -16.47 -11.50
C VAL A 1068 -22.98 -15.39 -11.73
N LEU A 1069 -22.41 -15.36 -12.93
CA LEU A 1069 -21.38 -14.41 -13.35
C LEU A 1069 -21.99 -13.35 -14.27
N ILE A 1070 -21.78 -12.06 -13.96
CA ILE A 1070 -22.35 -10.93 -14.70
C ILE A 1070 -21.27 -9.90 -15.00
N ILE A 1071 -21.04 -9.55 -16.26
CA ILE A 1071 -20.24 -8.37 -16.65
C ILE A 1071 -21.16 -7.15 -16.74
N TYR A 1072 -20.71 -6.05 -16.16
CA TYR A 1072 -21.30 -4.72 -16.29
C TYR A 1072 -20.45 -3.85 -17.19
N PHE A 1073 -21.09 -3.03 -18.03
CA PHE A 1073 -20.44 -2.14 -18.99
C PHE A 1073 -20.54 -0.67 -18.57
N THR A 1074 -19.66 0.17 -19.12
CA THR A 1074 -19.63 1.62 -18.81
C THR A 1074 -20.89 2.36 -19.26
N ASP A 1075 -21.63 1.83 -20.24
CA ASP A 1075 -22.92 2.35 -20.70
C ASP A 1075 -24.10 1.97 -19.78
N GLY A 1076 -23.83 1.24 -18.69
CA GLY A 1076 -24.82 0.77 -17.72
C GLY A 1076 -25.53 -0.53 -18.12
N SER A 1077 -25.21 -1.13 -19.27
CA SER A 1077 -25.73 -2.44 -19.67
C SER A 1077 -25.03 -3.60 -18.93
N ARG A 1078 -25.61 -4.80 -18.98
CA ARG A 1078 -25.05 -6.00 -18.33
C ARG A 1078 -25.24 -7.27 -19.17
N GLU A 1079 -24.35 -8.23 -19.00
CA GLU A 1079 -24.37 -9.53 -19.66
C GLU A 1079 -24.06 -10.66 -18.68
N ILE A 1080 -24.82 -11.76 -18.72
CA ILE A 1080 -24.55 -12.96 -17.91
C ILE A 1080 -23.58 -13.86 -18.68
N LEU A 1081 -22.46 -14.24 -18.08
CA LEU A 1081 -21.44 -15.03 -18.75
C LEU A 1081 -21.83 -16.50 -18.81
N GLU A 1082 -21.52 -17.13 -19.94
CA GLU A 1082 -21.54 -18.59 -20.04
C GLU A 1082 -20.29 -19.19 -19.37
N VAL A 1083 -20.53 -20.23 -18.57
CA VAL A 1083 -19.48 -21.01 -17.93
C VAL A 1083 -18.86 -21.96 -18.95
N THR A 1084 -17.55 -21.89 -19.16
CA THR A 1084 -16.82 -22.70 -20.14
C THR A 1084 -16.52 -24.12 -19.64
N SER A 1085 -16.39 -24.30 -18.31
CA SER A 1085 -16.31 -25.63 -17.68
C SER A 1085 -16.62 -25.56 -16.19
N ILE A 1086 -17.16 -26.65 -15.63
CA ILE A 1086 -17.56 -26.72 -14.22
C ILE A 1086 -17.17 -28.07 -13.60
N ASN A 1087 -16.77 -28.05 -12.33
CA ASN A 1087 -16.71 -29.21 -11.44
C ASN A 1087 -17.14 -28.80 -10.02
N SER A 1088 -17.08 -29.72 -9.06
CA SER A 1088 -17.55 -29.50 -7.69
C SER A 1088 -16.84 -28.37 -6.94
N THR A 1089 -15.63 -28.00 -7.35
CA THR A 1089 -14.81 -26.99 -6.65
C THR A 1089 -14.43 -25.80 -7.52
N SER A 1090 -14.80 -25.77 -8.80
CA SER A 1090 -14.45 -24.66 -9.69
C SER A 1090 -15.37 -24.48 -10.89
N VAL A 1091 -15.49 -23.23 -11.33
CA VAL A 1091 -16.21 -22.76 -12.51
C VAL A 1091 -15.25 -21.90 -13.33
N ARG A 1092 -15.03 -22.25 -14.60
CA ARG A 1092 -14.24 -21.42 -15.53
C ARG A 1092 -15.17 -20.59 -16.40
N TYR A 1093 -14.74 -19.38 -16.73
CA TYR A 1093 -15.45 -18.51 -17.65
C TYR A 1093 -14.48 -17.84 -18.62
N ARG A 1094 -15.02 -17.40 -19.75
CA ARG A 1094 -14.34 -16.60 -20.75
C ARG A 1094 -15.38 -15.72 -21.43
N TRP A 1095 -15.08 -14.45 -21.56
CA TRP A 1095 -15.85 -13.48 -22.31
C TRP A 1095 -14.90 -12.76 -23.26
N GLU A 1096 -15.36 -12.56 -24.50
CA GLU A 1096 -14.63 -11.84 -25.53
C GLU A 1096 -15.55 -10.75 -26.06
N GLY A 1097 -15.04 -9.52 -26.15
CA GLY A 1097 -15.82 -8.40 -26.66
C GLY A 1097 -14.97 -7.40 -27.41
N ASP A 1098 -15.62 -6.71 -28.34
CA ASP A 1098 -15.05 -5.60 -29.09
C ASP A 1098 -15.21 -4.32 -28.25
N LEU A 1099 -14.09 -3.71 -27.84
CA LEU A 1099 -14.10 -2.49 -27.03
C LEU A 1099 -14.65 -1.26 -27.80
N SER A 1100 -14.76 -1.34 -29.13
CA SER A 1100 -15.44 -0.32 -29.94
C SER A 1100 -16.96 -0.40 -29.86
N VAL A 1101 -17.50 -1.53 -29.39
CA VAL A 1101 -18.96 -1.76 -29.25
C VAL A 1101 -19.40 -1.59 -27.81
N LYS A 1102 -18.70 -2.21 -26.85
CA LYS A 1102 -19.00 -2.11 -25.41
C LYS A 1102 -17.73 -2.24 -24.57
N VAL A 1103 -17.56 -1.34 -23.62
CA VAL A 1103 -16.42 -1.34 -22.70
C VAL A 1103 -16.82 -1.97 -21.37
N PRO A 1104 -16.26 -3.15 -20.99
CA PRO A 1104 -16.56 -3.79 -19.71
C PRO A 1104 -15.97 -2.99 -18.55
N SER A 1105 -16.69 -2.92 -17.43
CA SER A 1105 -16.35 -2.14 -16.24
C SER A 1105 -16.01 -3.03 -15.05
N TYR A 1106 -16.86 -3.99 -14.69
CA TYR A 1106 -16.59 -4.96 -13.62
C TYR A 1106 -17.34 -6.28 -13.83
N LEU A 1107 -16.81 -7.35 -13.24
CA LEU A 1107 -17.42 -8.67 -13.17
C LEU A 1107 -18.00 -8.89 -11.77
N SER A 1108 -19.28 -9.27 -11.69
CA SER A 1108 -19.97 -9.65 -10.47
C SER A 1108 -20.16 -11.16 -10.39
N VAL A 1109 -19.70 -11.79 -9.31
CA VAL A 1109 -19.87 -13.22 -9.01
C VAL A 1109 -20.85 -13.37 -7.85
N ASN A 1110 -21.97 -14.04 -8.09
CA ASN A 1110 -23.06 -14.21 -7.14
C ASN A 1110 -23.30 -15.69 -6.82
N HIS A 1111 -23.35 -16.07 -5.54
CA HIS A 1111 -23.66 -17.44 -5.10
C HIS A 1111 -24.34 -17.41 -3.72
N SER A 1112 -25.39 -18.20 -3.47
CA SER A 1112 -26.18 -18.08 -2.22
C SER A 1112 -25.39 -18.30 -0.93
N ALA A 1113 -24.33 -19.11 -0.97
CA ALA A 1113 -23.47 -19.42 0.17
C ALA A 1113 -22.33 -18.40 0.40
N SER A 1114 -22.30 -17.31 -0.36
CA SER A 1114 -21.27 -16.26 -0.30
C SER A 1114 -21.90 -14.87 -0.48
N MET A 1115 -21.18 -13.82 -0.06
CA MET A 1115 -21.49 -12.46 -0.50
C MET A 1115 -21.21 -12.29 -2.01
N THR A 1116 -21.89 -11.34 -2.65
CA THR A 1116 -21.59 -10.90 -4.01
C THR A 1116 -20.17 -10.35 -4.08
N VAL A 1117 -19.41 -10.76 -5.09
CA VAL A 1117 -18.04 -10.31 -5.34
C VAL A 1117 -18.00 -9.50 -6.63
N ASP A 1118 -17.66 -8.22 -6.53
CA ASP A 1118 -17.44 -7.38 -7.70
C ASP A 1118 -15.93 -7.19 -7.92
N SER A 1119 -15.45 -7.50 -9.11
CA SER A 1119 -14.04 -7.39 -9.52
C SER A 1119 -13.91 -6.45 -10.71
N ILE A 1120 -13.10 -5.40 -10.56
CA ILE A 1120 -12.89 -4.38 -11.61
C ILE A 1120 -12.22 -5.02 -12.82
N ILE A 1121 -12.76 -4.72 -14.01
CA ILE A 1121 -12.15 -5.11 -15.28
C ILE A 1121 -11.25 -3.96 -15.76
N ASN A 1122 -9.97 -4.27 -15.98
CA ASN A 1122 -9.00 -3.34 -16.53
C ASN A 1122 -8.78 -3.66 -18.02
N THR A 1123 -9.18 -2.73 -18.88
CA THR A 1123 -9.07 -2.84 -20.35
C THR A 1123 -7.74 -2.31 -20.92
N GLU A 1124 -6.74 -2.06 -20.07
CA GLU A 1124 -5.40 -1.59 -20.51
C GLU A 1124 -4.61 -2.66 -21.28
N ALA A 1125 -4.90 -3.94 -21.08
CA ALA A 1125 -4.32 -5.07 -21.82
C ALA A 1125 -5.40 -5.71 -22.71
N SER A 1126 -5.02 -6.44 -23.77
CA SER A 1126 -5.97 -7.15 -24.64
C SER A 1126 -6.61 -8.39 -23.99
N GLU A 1127 -6.07 -8.83 -22.85
CA GLU A 1127 -6.65 -9.89 -22.02
C GLU A 1127 -6.40 -9.62 -20.53
N GLN A 1128 -7.41 -9.93 -19.71
CA GLN A 1128 -7.31 -9.94 -18.25
C GLN A 1128 -7.80 -11.27 -17.69
N SER A 1129 -6.99 -11.87 -16.81
CA SER A 1129 -7.39 -13.05 -16.06
C SER A 1129 -7.82 -12.65 -14.64
N LEU A 1130 -9.03 -13.07 -14.26
CA LEU A 1130 -9.65 -12.80 -12.96
C LEU A 1130 -9.96 -14.15 -12.27
N ASN A 1131 -9.23 -14.49 -11.21
CA ASN A 1131 -9.52 -15.69 -10.43
C ASN A 1131 -10.14 -15.29 -9.08
N VAL A 1132 -11.27 -15.90 -8.74
CA VAL A 1132 -12.05 -15.59 -7.53
C VAL A 1132 -12.16 -16.83 -6.67
N THR A 1133 -11.77 -16.78 -5.39
CA THR A 1133 -12.00 -17.88 -4.44
C THR A 1133 -13.10 -17.52 -3.46
N LEU A 1134 -14.15 -18.34 -3.41
CA LEU A 1134 -15.26 -18.22 -2.47
C LEU A 1134 -15.07 -19.22 -1.32
N ILE A 1135 -15.00 -18.73 -0.08
CA ILE A 1135 -14.70 -19.55 1.11
C ILE A 1135 -15.89 -19.58 2.06
N ASN A 1136 -16.33 -20.78 2.46
CA ASN A 1136 -17.31 -21.01 3.53
C ASN A 1136 -16.59 -21.16 4.88
N LEU A 1137 -16.75 -20.19 5.78
CA LEU A 1137 -16.22 -20.28 7.14
C LEU A 1137 -17.39 -20.57 8.10
N ASN A 1138 -17.70 -21.85 8.31
CA ASN A 1138 -18.67 -22.24 9.33
C ASN A 1138 -17.98 -22.43 10.70
N SER A 1139 -17.87 -21.35 11.48
CA SER A 1139 -18.30 -21.28 12.89
C SER A 1139 -18.10 -19.88 13.48
N ALA A 1140 -19.22 -19.23 13.84
CA ALA A 1140 -19.35 -18.12 14.81
C ALA A 1140 -19.02 -16.66 14.42
N ALA A 1141 -18.59 -16.33 13.20
CA ALA A 1141 -18.55 -14.94 12.73
C ALA A 1141 -19.01 -14.85 11.28
N GLU A 1142 -20.04 -14.03 11.00
CA GLU A 1142 -20.55 -13.74 9.65
C GLU A 1142 -19.52 -12.90 8.86
N THR A 1143 -18.41 -13.50 8.41
CA THR A 1143 -17.44 -12.84 7.53
C THR A 1143 -16.94 -13.82 6.47
N THR A 1144 -17.29 -13.55 5.21
CA THR A 1144 -16.75 -14.25 4.04
C THR A 1144 -15.50 -13.51 3.58
N THR A 1145 -14.33 -14.14 3.62
CA THR A 1145 -13.13 -13.62 2.97
C THR A 1145 -13.16 -14.03 1.50
N VAL A 1146 -13.01 -13.05 0.61
CA VAL A 1146 -12.94 -13.24 -0.83
C VAL A 1146 -11.53 -12.87 -1.26
N VAL A 1147 -10.81 -13.82 -1.88
CA VAL A 1147 -9.51 -13.54 -2.49
C VAL A 1147 -9.73 -13.40 -3.98
N VAL A 1148 -9.49 -12.20 -4.51
CA VAL A 1148 -9.43 -11.92 -5.95
C VAL A 1148 -7.97 -11.79 -6.33
N THR A 1149 -7.49 -12.68 -7.20
CA THR A 1149 -6.16 -12.55 -7.82
C THR A 1149 -6.33 -12.14 -9.28
N THR A 1150 -5.73 -11.02 -9.66
CA THR A 1150 -5.76 -10.48 -11.02
C THR A 1150 -4.39 -10.61 -11.67
N THR A 1151 -4.33 -11.16 -12.88
CA THR A 1151 -3.10 -11.15 -13.70
C THR A 1151 -3.43 -10.61 -15.09
N SER A 1152 -2.81 -9.51 -15.49
CA SER A 1152 -2.83 -9.02 -16.88
C SER A 1152 -1.63 -9.59 -17.64
N SER A 1153 -1.85 -10.14 -18.83
CA SER A 1153 -0.74 -10.51 -19.72
C SER A 1153 -0.37 -9.30 -20.57
N SER A 1154 0.77 -8.67 -20.28
CA SER A 1154 1.31 -7.60 -21.12
C SER A 1154 1.91 -8.16 -22.41
N SER A 1155 1.35 -7.79 -23.57
CA SER A 1155 1.99 -7.96 -24.87
C SER A 1155 2.35 -6.60 -25.48
N SER A 1156 3.52 -6.05 -25.14
CA SER A 1156 4.31 -5.23 -26.07
C SER A 1156 5.70 -4.94 -25.49
N SER A 1157 6.66 -4.88 -26.38
CA SER A 1157 8.10 -4.80 -26.16
C SER A 1157 8.58 -3.42 -25.68
N GLY A 1158 9.42 -3.42 -24.65
CA GLY A 1158 10.49 -2.42 -24.46
C GLY A 1158 10.20 -1.27 -23.49
N GLY A 1159 11.04 -1.16 -22.45
CA GLY A 1159 11.18 0.04 -21.62
C GLY A 1159 10.80 -0.16 -20.16
N ALA A 1160 11.80 -0.12 -19.28
CA ALA A 1160 11.69 -0.34 -17.85
C ALA A 1160 10.73 0.64 -17.14
N PHE A 1161 9.78 0.13 -16.36
CA PHE A 1161 9.20 0.82 -15.19
C PHE A 1161 8.64 -0.20 -14.17
N SER A 1162 8.79 0.14 -12.88
CA SER A 1162 8.58 -0.66 -11.67
C SER A 1162 7.28 -1.46 -11.60
N TRP A 1163 7.41 -2.67 -11.05
CA TRP A 1163 6.30 -3.48 -10.55
C TRP A 1163 5.70 -2.81 -9.31
N LEU A 1164 4.43 -2.42 -9.37
CA LEU A 1164 3.60 -2.20 -8.19
C LEU A 1164 2.49 -3.25 -8.21
N LEU A 1165 2.66 -4.28 -7.38
CA LEU A 1165 1.68 -5.34 -7.15
C LEU A 1165 0.48 -4.73 -6.40
N LEU A 1166 -0.60 -4.39 -7.11
CA LEU A 1166 -1.84 -3.90 -6.48
C LEU A 1166 -2.66 -5.11 -5.97
N VAL A 1167 -2.40 -5.55 -4.73
CA VAL A 1167 -3.30 -6.46 -4.01
C VAL A 1167 -4.43 -5.61 -3.41
N LEU A 1168 -5.61 -5.58 -4.03
CA LEU A 1168 -6.80 -5.00 -3.39
C LEU A 1168 -7.37 -6.00 -2.38
N LEU A 1169 -7.11 -5.77 -1.09
CA LEU A 1169 -7.85 -6.37 0.02
C LEU A 1169 -9.09 -5.50 0.29
N SER A 1170 -10.22 -5.81 -0.33
CA SER A 1170 -11.48 -5.09 -0.07
C SER A 1170 -12.23 -5.73 1.10
N VAL A 1171 -12.22 -5.09 2.28
CA VAL A 1171 -13.14 -5.42 3.39
C VAL A 1171 -14.45 -4.68 3.15
N VAL A 1172 -15.50 -5.36 2.70
CA VAL A 1172 -16.85 -4.78 2.54
C VAL A 1172 -17.67 -5.08 3.79
N THR A 1173 -17.70 -4.15 4.76
CA THR A 1173 -18.71 -4.16 5.83
C THR A 1173 -19.98 -3.47 5.33
N SER A 1174 -21.04 -4.24 5.02
CA SER A 1174 -22.37 -3.65 4.79
C SER A 1174 -23.25 -3.78 6.04
N ARG A 1175 -23.60 -2.64 6.66
CA ARG A 1175 -24.76 -2.54 7.57
C ARG A 1175 -26.03 -2.63 6.72
N ARG A 1176 -26.81 -3.70 6.84
CA ARG A 1176 -28.22 -3.70 6.39
C ARG A 1176 -29.14 -3.19 7.50
N ARG A 1177 -29.74 -2.02 7.28
CA ARG A 1177 -31.01 -1.61 7.92
C ARG A 1177 -32.05 -2.70 7.70
N ARG A 1178 -32.68 -3.16 8.77
CA ARG A 1178 -33.92 -3.94 8.74
C ARG A 1178 -35.00 -3.12 9.44
N GLN A 1179 -35.81 -2.38 8.67
CA GLN A 1179 -37.11 -1.92 9.17
C GLN A 1179 -38.10 -3.08 9.06
N MET A 1180 -38.65 -3.51 10.20
CA MET A 1180 -40.08 -3.73 10.43
C MET A 1180 -40.28 -4.34 11.83
N ARG A 1181 -40.25 -3.50 12.87
CA ARG A 1181 -41.45 -3.08 13.59
C ARG A 1181 -41.18 -1.79 14.35
#